data_AF-A0A954VRT4-F1
#
_entry.id   AF-A0A954VRT4-F1
#
_cell.length_a   1.000
_cell.length_b   1.000
_cell.length_c   1.000
_cell.angle_alpha   90.00
_cell.angle_beta   90.00
_cell.angle_gamma   90.00
#
_symmetry.space_group_name_H-M   'P 1'
#
loop_
_entity.id
_entity.type
_entity.pdbx_description
1 polymer ?
#
loop_
_entity_poly.entity_id
_entity_poly.type
_entity_poly.pdbx_seq_one_letter_code
_entity_poly.pdbx_strand_id
1 'polypeptide(L)'
;MNDRLRMVRSAWAGLLMFVLVVPAASGQTVARLWDEALLDAIRIDFPAPTVHSRNLYHTSAAMYDAWATYDAVAGGHFFTDKQSVDGINVSQARNEAISYAAYRVLSERYQHAVDPAASQAIFDGLMNDLGYDANITTTVGDSPAAVGNRIANLILSNSLADGSNEANGYIDTTGYAPVNVPMVVDYPGLVTPDAPPLADPNRWQPLFLNSAVTQNELEGDDLQTFIGPHWGSVTTFAMNSATGPYSWSDIDPGQPPQLNGAGDADYRQSAVQLIRYSSWLDPSQGAGAEMINISPSVNGNRPLGTHDNQGYSVNPVTGQPYAQNMVKSADYGRILAEFWADGPNSETPPGHWNVLANEVADSGLLDRKIGGEGRTVGALEWDVKMYLALNGAVHDAAVAAWGAKAEYDYVRPITMIRYQGSLGQSSNPNGPSYHPDGLPLEEDLIEVITADSIAQGGRHRNAYINANRDADGRFVEYYSESEMVGKIVIQSWNHEPADPDNQVSGVKWILAENWVPYQADNFVTPAFAAYVSGHSTFSRAAAEVLTHFTGSEYFPGGLGEQTFDVDYLDFEDGPTSAVTLQWATYYDAADEAGISRLWGGIHVPADDFAGRIMGAEIGIEAYEKATDEFVWDGLNWCNEVYTRDINNDGFVSPIDAQIVLNELDRPAYSSDGVLPDNSGKIPPYFFDVNDDGLVVPLDALLVINRLNEAAANNGVFAISSVPEPSSVVLLSIAVLTLISRGRRTLN
;
A
#
# COMPACT_ATOMS: atom_id res chain seq x y z
N MET A 1 7.95 -46.99 -8.18
CA MET A 1 9.22 -47.75 -8.15
C MET A 1 10.27 -46.88 -8.80
N ASN A 2 11.08 -46.23 -7.96
CA ASN A 2 12.34 -45.53 -8.20
C ASN A 2 12.38 -44.46 -9.31
N ASP A 3 12.13 -43.19 -8.94
CA ASP A 3 12.98 -42.03 -9.30
C ASP A 3 12.42 -40.67 -8.81
N ARG A 4 11.84 -40.60 -7.58
CA ARG A 4 11.53 -39.33 -6.87
C ARG A 4 12.59 -38.97 -5.80
N LEU A 5 13.83 -39.45 -5.95
CA LEU A 5 14.89 -39.33 -4.93
C LEU A 5 16.26 -38.87 -5.47
N ARG A 6 16.31 -38.13 -6.59
CA ARG A 6 17.59 -37.79 -7.24
C ARG A 6 17.81 -36.36 -7.74
N MET A 7 16.97 -35.39 -7.42
CA MET A 7 17.22 -33.99 -7.79
C MET A 7 17.70 -33.14 -6.61
N VAL A 8 18.66 -33.71 -5.87
CA VAL A 8 19.67 -32.96 -5.13
C VAL A 8 20.98 -33.23 -5.88
N ARG A 9 21.59 -32.16 -6.42
CA ARG A 9 22.89 -32.05 -7.14
C ARG A 9 22.81 -31.88 -8.67
N SER A 10 22.47 -30.66 -9.08
CA SER A 10 23.11 -29.93 -10.20
C SER A 10 22.51 -28.51 -10.28
N ALA A 11 22.39 -27.80 -9.14
CA ALA A 11 23.31 -26.71 -8.82
C ALA A 11 24.58 -26.67 -9.71
N TRP A 12 24.81 -25.53 -10.36
CA TRP A 12 25.90 -25.19 -11.29
C TRP A 12 25.64 -25.43 -12.79
N ALA A 13 24.77 -24.60 -13.37
CA ALA A 13 25.00 -23.96 -14.67
C ALA A 13 24.10 -22.71 -14.78
N GLY A 14 24.69 -21.56 -14.43
CA GLY A 14 24.17 -20.20 -14.47
C GLY A 14 22.89 -19.93 -15.25
N LEU A 15 21.79 -19.75 -14.50
CA LEU A 15 20.91 -18.62 -14.74
C LEU A 15 21.43 -17.50 -13.83
N LEU A 16 21.68 -16.33 -14.41
CA LEU A 16 22.06 -15.16 -13.64
C LEU A 16 20.94 -14.87 -12.64
N MET A 17 21.18 -15.22 -11.37
CA MET A 17 20.72 -14.39 -10.28
C MET A 17 21.24 -12.98 -10.59
N PHE A 18 20.38 -12.13 -11.15
CA PHE A 18 20.41 -10.73 -10.76
C PHE A 18 19.88 -10.67 -9.32
N VAL A 19 20.66 -11.21 -8.37
CA VAL A 19 20.86 -10.42 -7.16
C VAL A 19 21.54 -9.20 -7.74
N LEU A 20 20.81 -8.11 -7.91
CA LEU A 20 21.43 -6.81 -7.78
C LEU A 20 22.03 -6.84 -6.37
N VAL A 21 23.24 -7.40 -6.25
CA VAL A 21 24.19 -6.91 -5.28
C VAL A 21 24.45 -5.52 -5.84
N VAL A 22 23.58 -4.59 -5.48
CA VAL A 22 23.90 -3.18 -5.53
C VAL A 22 25.19 -3.14 -4.73
N PRO A 23 26.35 -2.94 -5.37
CA PRO A 23 27.57 -2.80 -4.59
C PRO A 23 27.28 -1.61 -3.69
N ALA A 24 27.21 -1.81 -2.36
CA ALA A 24 26.76 -0.82 -1.38
C ALA A 24 27.04 0.57 -1.94
N ALA A 25 26.00 1.19 -2.52
CA ALA A 25 26.22 2.30 -3.43
C ALA A 25 26.90 3.34 -2.56
N SER A 26 28.13 3.72 -2.89
CA SER A 26 28.89 4.67 -2.09
C SER A 26 28.09 5.98 -2.07
N GLY A 27 27.28 6.19 -1.03
CA GLY A 27 26.27 7.25 -1.00
C GLY A 27 24.97 6.95 -0.24
N GLN A 28 24.56 5.69 -0.03
CA GLN A 28 23.35 5.36 0.75
C GLN A 28 23.54 5.63 2.25
N THR A 29 22.47 6.03 2.94
CA THR A 29 22.50 6.31 4.38
C THR A 29 22.44 5.02 5.19
N VAL A 30 22.80 5.08 6.48
CA VAL A 30 22.67 3.89 7.34
C VAL A 30 21.20 3.46 7.49
N ALA A 31 20.26 4.41 7.49
CA ALA A 31 18.84 4.09 7.61
C ALA A 31 18.36 3.34 6.36
N ARG A 32 18.77 3.79 5.17
CA ARG A 32 18.53 3.11 3.90
C ARG A 32 19.04 1.67 3.88
N LEU A 33 20.24 1.43 4.43
CA LEU A 33 20.82 0.09 4.49
C LEU A 33 20.05 -0.85 5.44
N TRP A 34 19.57 -0.33 6.57
CA TRP A 34 18.75 -1.11 7.51
C TRP A 34 17.32 -1.34 7.01
N ASP A 35 16.76 -0.39 6.26
CA ASP A 35 15.51 -0.58 5.53
C ASP A 35 15.63 -1.72 4.51
N GLU A 36 16.65 -1.72 3.65
CA GLU A 36 16.89 -2.85 2.73
C GLU A 36 17.10 -4.18 3.45
N ALA A 37 17.85 -4.20 4.54
CA ALA A 37 18.02 -5.42 5.34
C ALA A 37 16.69 -5.93 5.91
N LEU A 38 15.78 -5.04 6.32
CA LEU A 38 14.44 -5.39 6.76
C LEU A 38 13.59 -5.89 5.58
N LEU A 39 13.61 -5.23 4.43
CA LEU A 39 12.89 -5.67 3.23
C LEU A 39 13.36 -7.08 2.80
N ASP A 40 14.66 -7.33 2.79
CA ASP A 40 15.21 -8.67 2.52
C ASP A 40 14.73 -9.72 3.53
N ALA A 41 14.62 -9.35 4.82
CA ALA A 41 14.08 -10.25 5.83
C ALA A 41 12.59 -10.54 5.63
N ILE A 42 11.81 -9.58 5.14
CA ILE A 42 10.40 -9.81 4.76
C ILE A 42 10.31 -10.81 3.59
N ARG A 43 11.14 -10.64 2.55
CA ARG A 43 11.14 -11.52 1.37
C ARG A 43 11.37 -12.99 1.73
N ILE A 44 12.15 -13.25 2.77
CA ILE A 44 12.50 -14.59 3.24
C ILE A 44 11.41 -15.20 4.14
N ASP A 45 10.60 -14.39 4.80
CA ASP A 45 9.70 -14.83 5.87
C ASP A 45 8.28 -15.17 5.38
N PHE A 46 7.46 -15.77 6.24
CA PHE A 46 6.07 -16.07 5.92
C PHE A 46 5.27 -14.77 5.68
N PRO A 47 4.47 -14.66 4.58
CA PRO A 47 3.70 -13.46 4.27
C PRO A 47 2.64 -13.16 5.33
N ALA A 48 2.96 -12.20 6.19
CA ALA A 48 2.10 -11.71 7.25
C ALA A 48 2.07 -10.18 7.17
N PRO A 49 1.25 -9.58 6.28
CA PRO A 49 1.24 -8.12 6.06
C PRO A 49 1.03 -7.32 7.35
N THR A 50 0.27 -7.88 8.29
CA THR A 50 0.06 -7.35 9.64
C THR A 50 1.34 -7.32 10.49
N VAL A 51 2.10 -8.41 10.53
CA VAL A 51 3.37 -8.51 11.27
C VAL A 51 4.46 -7.68 10.60
N HIS A 52 4.55 -7.73 9.27
CA HIS A 52 5.58 -7.01 8.52
C HIS A 52 5.41 -5.49 8.61
N SER A 53 4.18 -4.96 8.46
CA SER A 53 3.91 -3.52 8.66
C SER A 53 4.27 -3.06 10.07
N ARG A 54 3.98 -3.88 11.10
CA ARG A 54 4.40 -3.63 12.48
C ARG A 54 5.92 -3.64 12.67
N ASN A 55 6.65 -4.50 11.96
CA ASN A 55 8.11 -4.57 12.01
C ASN A 55 8.76 -3.37 11.29
N LEU A 56 8.22 -2.98 10.14
CA LEU A 56 8.56 -1.75 9.42
C LEU A 56 8.42 -0.53 10.32
N TYR A 57 7.28 -0.38 10.98
CA TYR A 57 7.01 0.74 11.88
C TYR A 57 8.01 0.80 13.04
N HIS A 58 8.11 -0.27 13.84
CA HIS A 58 8.96 -0.27 15.03
C HIS A 58 10.45 -0.10 14.69
N THR A 59 10.92 -0.66 13.58
CA THR A 59 12.30 -0.46 13.13
C THR A 59 12.52 0.99 12.71
N SER A 60 11.58 1.58 11.96
CA SER A 60 11.63 2.99 11.56
C SER A 60 11.64 3.95 12.75
N ALA A 61 10.79 3.69 13.75
CA ALA A 61 10.77 4.43 15.01
C ALA A 61 12.09 4.29 15.77
N ALA A 62 12.69 3.10 15.81
CA ALA A 62 13.99 2.88 16.44
C ALA A 62 15.11 3.69 15.75
N MET A 63 15.11 3.73 14.42
CA MET A 63 16.07 4.52 13.64
C MET A 63 15.83 6.02 13.83
N TYR A 64 14.58 6.47 13.83
CA TYR A 64 14.22 7.86 14.07
C TYR A 64 14.64 8.33 15.46
N ASP A 65 14.32 7.58 16.52
CA ASP A 65 14.70 7.92 17.89
C ASP A 65 16.22 7.98 18.08
N ALA A 66 16.94 7.06 17.44
CA ALA A 66 18.40 7.04 17.46
C ALA A 66 19.02 8.23 16.71
N TRP A 67 18.30 8.81 15.74
CA TRP A 67 18.68 10.05 15.09
C TRP A 67 18.31 11.30 15.93
N ALA A 68 17.06 11.33 16.42
CA ALA A 68 16.42 12.44 17.13
C ALA A 68 17.05 12.71 18.49
N THR A 69 17.56 11.69 19.17
CA THR A 69 18.25 11.84 20.47
C THR A 69 19.49 12.75 20.38
N TYR A 70 20.17 12.78 19.23
CA TYR A 70 21.32 13.68 18.97
C TYR A 70 20.93 14.96 18.24
N ASP A 71 19.66 15.08 17.86
CA ASP A 71 19.13 16.31 17.31
C ASP A 71 18.80 17.28 18.43
N ALA A 72 19.03 18.57 18.22
CA ALA A 72 18.76 19.56 19.25
C ALA A 72 17.26 19.69 19.56
N VAL A 73 16.40 19.31 18.60
CA VAL A 73 15.04 19.85 18.52
C VAL A 73 13.97 18.84 18.12
N ALA A 74 14.33 17.77 17.41
CA ALA A 74 13.38 16.72 17.07
C ALA A 74 12.88 15.98 18.31
N GLY A 75 11.58 15.73 18.45
CA GLY A 75 11.06 14.87 19.51
C GLY A 75 11.42 13.41 19.27
N GLY A 76 11.66 12.65 20.34
CA GLY A 76 11.69 11.20 20.23
C GLY A 76 10.28 10.62 20.33
N HIS A 77 9.98 9.59 19.56
CA HIS A 77 8.70 8.90 19.53
C HIS A 77 8.54 7.95 20.74
N PHE A 78 9.48 7.03 20.95
CA PHE A 78 9.55 6.21 22.17
C PHE A 78 10.60 6.75 23.15
N PHE A 79 11.76 7.16 22.65
CA PHE A 79 12.92 7.56 23.43
C PHE A 79 13.18 9.07 23.33
N THR A 80 12.80 9.81 24.37
CA THR A 80 12.83 11.29 24.38
C THR A 80 14.11 11.90 24.95
N ASP A 81 15.00 11.09 25.56
CA ASP A 81 16.21 11.61 26.18
C ASP A 81 17.16 12.18 25.12
N LYS A 82 17.79 13.32 25.42
CA LYS A 82 18.78 13.97 24.54
C LYS A 82 20.20 13.59 24.92
N GLN A 83 21.01 13.34 23.89
CA GLN A 83 22.39 12.91 24.02
C GLN A 83 23.33 13.92 23.35
N SER A 84 24.42 14.24 24.04
CA SER A 84 25.52 15.03 23.49
C SER A 84 26.74 14.14 23.35
N VAL A 85 27.49 14.30 22.26
CA VAL A 85 28.72 13.55 22.04
C VAL A 85 29.97 14.41 22.28
N ASP A 86 30.79 13.99 23.23
CA ASP A 86 32.12 14.55 23.46
C ASP A 86 33.16 13.77 22.64
N GLY A 87 33.82 14.44 21.69
CA GLY A 87 34.95 13.86 20.95
C GLY A 87 34.61 12.91 19.79
N ILE A 88 33.33 12.70 19.48
CA ILE A 88 32.84 12.00 18.27
C ILE A 88 31.96 12.98 17.46
N ASN A 89 31.95 12.88 16.13
CA ASN A 89 31.04 13.67 15.30
C ASN A 89 29.60 13.11 15.45
N VAL A 90 28.61 13.98 15.66
CA VAL A 90 27.18 13.65 15.71
C VAL A 90 26.74 12.71 14.59
N SER A 91 27.24 12.90 13.37
CA SER A 91 26.91 12.01 12.24
C SER A 91 27.38 10.57 12.46
N GLN A 92 28.55 10.35 13.06
CA GLN A 92 29.03 9.00 13.38
C GLN A 92 28.23 8.37 14.52
N ALA A 93 27.88 9.19 15.52
CA ALA A 93 27.05 8.75 16.64
C ALA A 93 25.65 8.33 16.18
N ARG A 94 25.01 9.12 15.31
CA ARG A 94 23.74 8.75 14.67
C ARG A 94 23.86 7.42 13.92
N ASN A 95 24.90 7.25 13.10
CA ASN A 95 25.08 6.02 12.34
C ASN A 95 25.22 4.77 13.22
N GLU A 96 26.00 4.87 14.29
CA GLU A 96 26.21 3.78 15.23
C GLU A 96 24.94 3.50 16.04
N ALA A 97 24.31 4.50 16.63
CA ALA A 97 23.08 4.33 17.41
C ALA A 97 21.94 3.73 16.58
N ILE A 98 21.74 4.22 15.35
CA ILE A 98 20.75 3.67 14.40
C ILE A 98 21.02 2.19 14.16
N SER A 99 22.29 1.81 13.92
CA SER A 99 22.64 0.43 13.61
C SER A 99 22.39 -0.51 14.76
N TYR A 100 22.76 -0.13 15.99
CA TYR A 100 22.46 -0.94 17.17
C TYR A 100 20.95 -0.98 17.46
N ALA A 101 20.22 0.10 17.23
CA ALA A 101 18.77 0.11 17.44
C ALA A 101 18.05 -0.83 16.44
N ALA A 102 18.31 -0.67 15.15
CA ALA A 102 17.73 -1.49 14.08
C ALA A 102 18.12 -2.96 14.22
N TYR A 103 19.42 -3.27 14.41
CA TYR A 103 19.90 -4.64 14.60
C TYR A 103 19.14 -5.36 15.72
N ARG A 104 18.97 -4.72 16.88
CA ARG A 104 18.33 -5.36 18.04
C ARG A 104 16.85 -5.58 17.83
N VAL A 105 16.14 -4.61 17.22
CA VAL A 105 14.72 -4.78 16.88
C VAL A 105 14.57 -5.93 15.88
N LEU A 106 15.31 -5.90 14.78
CA LEU A 106 15.20 -6.91 13.72
C LEU A 106 15.61 -8.31 14.18
N SER A 107 16.71 -8.46 14.91
CA SER A 107 17.12 -9.73 15.48
C SER A 107 16.05 -10.35 16.38
N GLU A 108 15.35 -9.53 17.19
CA GLU A 108 14.27 -10.03 18.04
C GLU A 108 13.03 -10.41 17.21
N ARG A 109 12.63 -9.57 16.25
CA ARG A 109 11.42 -9.78 15.45
C ARG A 109 11.51 -11.00 14.53
N TYR A 110 12.69 -11.28 13.98
CA TYR A 110 12.91 -12.36 13.02
C TYR A 110 13.49 -13.64 13.64
N GLN A 111 13.60 -13.73 14.97
CA GLN A 111 14.10 -14.94 15.64
C GLN A 111 13.20 -16.18 15.44
N HIS A 112 11.94 -15.95 15.02
CA HIS A 112 10.93 -16.97 14.75
C HIS A 112 10.42 -16.93 13.29
N ALA A 113 11.14 -16.25 12.41
CA ALA A 113 10.88 -16.25 10.98
C ALA A 113 11.03 -17.66 10.39
N VAL A 114 10.62 -17.85 9.13
CA VAL A 114 10.74 -19.11 8.40
C VAL A 114 12.20 -19.57 8.29
N ASP A 115 13.12 -18.67 7.93
CA ASP A 115 14.56 -18.89 7.99
C ASP A 115 15.26 -17.85 8.88
N PRO A 116 15.26 -18.03 10.22
CA PRO A 116 15.81 -17.05 11.14
C PRO A 116 17.33 -16.93 11.01
N ALA A 117 18.01 -17.97 10.51
CA ALA A 117 19.45 -17.96 10.32
C ALA A 117 19.83 -17.11 9.10
N ALA A 118 19.06 -17.18 8.01
CA ALA A 118 19.26 -16.32 6.85
C ALA A 118 19.03 -14.85 7.20
N SER A 119 17.91 -14.51 7.84
CA SER A 119 17.63 -13.12 8.26
C SER A 119 18.70 -12.59 9.21
N GLN A 120 19.11 -13.38 10.22
CA GLN A 120 20.17 -12.95 11.14
C GLN A 120 21.52 -12.77 10.44
N ALA A 121 21.85 -13.60 9.44
CA ALA A 121 23.09 -13.47 8.69
C ALA A 121 23.14 -12.15 7.88
N ILE A 122 22.01 -11.64 7.39
CA ILE A 122 21.91 -10.33 6.75
C ILE A 122 22.25 -9.23 7.76
N PHE A 123 21.66 -9.27 8.96
CA PHE A 123 21.88 -8.26 10.00
C PHE A 123 23.32 -8.28 10.54
N ASP A 124 23.87 -9.48 10.76
CA ASP A 124 25.28 -9.66 11.18
C ASP A 124 26.23 -9.15 10.09
N GLY A 125 25.94 -9.46 8.82
CA GLY A 125 26.69 -8.97 7.66
C GLY A 125 26.75 -7.46 7.64
N LEU A 126 25.60 -6.80 7.76
CA LEU A 126 25.51 -5.34 7.75
C LEU A 126 26.26 -4.69 8.92
N MET A 127 26.16 -5.25 10.15
CA MET A 127 26.96 -4.77 11.28
C MET A 127 28.47 -4.86 11.01
N ASN A 128 28.93 -5.97 10.44
CA ASN A 128 30.34 -6.17 10.10
C ASN A 128 30.80 -5.20 9.00
N ASP A 129 29.99 -4.99 7.96
CA ASP A 129 30.29 -4.08 6.85
C ASP A 129 30.38 -2.62 7.32
N LEU A 130 29.56 -2.23 8.30
CA LEU A 130 29.60 -0.92 8.95
C LEU A 130 30.71 -0.81 10.02
N GLY A 131 31.37 -1.91 10.37
CA GLY A 131 32.47 -1.96 11.33
C GLY A 131 32.06 -1.94 12.81
N TYR A 132 30.82 -2.35 13.12
CA TYR A 132 30.27 -2.38 14.47
C TYR A 132 30.32 -3.79 15.08
N ASP A 133 30.66 -3.88 16.38
CA ASP A 133 30.69 -5.15 17.11
C ASP A 133 29.31 -5.48 17.67
N ALA A 134 28.59 -6.39 17.01
CA ALA A 134 27.26 -6.85 17.42
C ALA A 134 27.22 -7.45 18.85
N ASN A 135 28.37 -7.81 19.45
CA ASN A 135 28.45 -8.30 20.83
C ASN A 135 28.32 -7.18 21.89
N ILE A 136 28.34 -5.91 21.50
CA ILE A 136 28.09 -4.80 22.43
C ILE A 136 26.60 -4.71 22.74
N THR A 137 26.19 -5.28 23.87
CA THR A 137 24.79 -5.37 24.33
C THR A 137 24.46 -4.46 25.51
N THR A 138 25.44 -3.71 26.04
CA THR A 138 25.21 -2.82 27.18
C THR A 138 24.16 -1.76 26.83
N THR A 139 23.25 -1.49 27.76
CA THR A 139 22.31 -0.37 27.75
C THR A 139 22.75 0.77 28.68
N VAL A 140 23.90 0.60 29.34
CA VAL A 140 24.45 1.54 30.33
C VAL A 140 25.53 2.41 29.71
N GLY A 141 25.47 3.72 30.02
CA GLY A 141 26.41 4.74 29.53
C GLY A 141 25.93 5.44 28.26
N ASP A 142 26.70 6.40 27.77
CA ASP A 142 26.27 7.31 26.70
C ASP A 142 26.98 7.03 25.36
N SER A 143 27.57 5.84 25.21
CA SER A 143 28.07 5.44 23.89
C SER A 143 26.90 5.26 22.91
N PRO A 144 27.08 5.57 21.62
CA PRO A 144 26.00 5.42 20.64
C PRO A 144 25.44 3.99 20.58
N ALA A 145 26.30 2.96 20.67
CA ALA A 145 25.85 1.58 20.81
C ALA A 145 24.93 1.36 22.04
N ALA A 146 25.26 1.95 23.19
CA ALA A 146 24.46 1.82 24.40
C ALA A 146 23.12 2.55 24.30
N VAL A 147 23.11 3.71 23.65
CA VAL A 147 21.89 4.46 23.33
C VAL A 147 21.00 3.66 22.37
N GLY A 148 21.54 3.15 21.27
CA GLY A 148 20.80 2.32 20.31
C GLY A 148 20.20 1.07 20.95
N ASN A 149 20.99 0.35 21.78
CA ASN A 149 20.49 -0.80 22.55
C ASN A 149 19.36 -0.41 23.53
N ARG A 150 19.42 0.77 24.16
CA ARG A 150 18.34 1.26 25.04
C ARG A 150 17.05 1.51 24.27
N ILE A 151 17.16 2.17 23.12
CA ILE A 151 16.01 2.48 22.25
C ILE A 151 15.32 1.19 21.82
N ALA A 152 16.08 0.23 21.30
CA ALA A 152 15.53 -1.07 20.92
C ALA A 152 14.88 -1.79 22.10
N ASN A 153 15.54 -1.81 23.27
CA ASN A 153 14.97 -2.45 24.45
C ASN A 153 13.65 -1.79 24.91
N LEU A 154 13.54 -0.47 24.79
CA LEU A 154 12.32 0.27 25.12
C LEU A 154 11.17 -0.10 24.17
N ILE A 155 11.43 -0.08 22.87
CA ILE A 155 10.43 -0.43 21.83
C ILE A 155 9.97 -1.87 22.00
N LEU A 156 10.91 -2.82 22.07
CA LEU A 156 10.59 -4.24 22.23
C LEU A 156 9.76 -4.48 23.50
N SER A 157 10.15 -3.87 24.63
CA SER A 157 9.42 -4.01 25.90
C SER A 157 8.01 -3.42 25.84
N ASN A 158 7.85 -2.23 25.25
CA ASN A 158 6.55 -1.57 25.12
C ASN A 158 5.60 -2.35 24.21
N SER A 159 6.15 -2.89 23.12
CA SER A 159 5.37 -3.57 22.08
C SER A 159 4.83 -4.94 22.51
N LEU A 160 5.30 -5.54 23.61
CA LEU A 160 4.77 -6.81 24.11
C LEU A 160 3.30 -6.74 24.57
N ALA A 161 2.83 -5.55 24.94
CA ALA A 161 1.47 -5.31 25.43
C ALA A 161 0.59 -4.58 24.42
N ASP A 162 1.02 -4.48 23.16
CA ASP A 162 0.34 -3.71 22.12
C ASP A 162 -0.85 -4.41 21.48
N GLY A 163 -1.28 -5.57 22.00
CA GLY A 163 -2.39 -6.34 21.43
C GLY A 163 -2.01 -7.31 20.31
N SER A 164 -0.78 -7.29 19.78
CA SER A 164 -0.35 -8.20 18.69
C SER A 164 -0.25 -9.67 19.11
N ASN A 165 -0.12 -9.93 20.41
CA ASN A 165 0.13 -11.26 20.99
C ASN A 165 1.45 -11.90 20.53
N GLU A 166 2.47 -11.08 20.24
CA GLU A 166 3.80 -11.52 19.79
C GLU A 166 4.44 -12.59 20.69
N ALA A 167 4.36 -12.46 22.01
CA ALA A 167 4.97 -13.41 22.95
C ALA A 167 4.44 -14.85 22.81
N ASN A 168 3.29 -15.03 22.17
CA ASN A 168 2.68 -16.33 21.87
C ASN A 168 2.66 -16.61 20.36
N GLY A 169 3.51 -15.97 19.56
CA GLY A 169 3.60 -16.18 18.12
C GLY A 169 2.43 -15.61 17.33
N TYR A 170 1.86 -14.48 17.77
CA TYR A 170 0.76 -13.78 17.09
C TYR A 170 -0.52 -14.61 16.92
N ILE A 171 -0.70 -15.67 17.71
CA ILE A 171 -1.89 -16.53 17.67
C ILE A 171 -3.15 -15.71 17.96
N ASP A 172 -4.25 -16.03 17.27
CA ASP A 172 -5.57 -15.43 17.50
C ASP A 172 -5.98 -15.47 18.98
N THR A 173 -6.48 -14.34 19.47
CA THR A 173 -6.99 -14.15 20.84
C THR A 173 -8.50 -13.91 20.92
N THR A 174 -9.17 -13.79 19.78
CA THR A 174 -10.62 -13.53 19.67
C THR A 174 -11.47 -14.79 19.79
N GLY A 175 -10.90 -15.95 19.45
CA GLY A 175 -11.64 -17.20 19.33
C GLY A 175 -12.45 -17.27 18.03
N TYR A 176 -11.96 -16.62 16.98
CA TYR A 176 -12.62 -16.59 15.67
C TYR A 176 -12.78 -18.01 15.13
N ALA A 177 -13.96 -18.28 14.56
CA ALA A 177 -14.22 -19.49 13.81
C ALA A 177 -15.06 -19.14 12.58
N PRO A 178 -14.68 -19.60 11.38
CA PRO A 178 -15.45 -19.35 10.18
C PRO A 178 -16.83 -20.03 10.30
N VAL A 179 -17.87 -19.34 9.85
CA VAL A 179 -19.23 -19.90 9.84
C VAL A 179 -19.42 -20.92 8.71
N ASN A 180 -18.65 -20.76 7.63
CA ASN A 180 -18.73 -21.60 6.44
C ASN A 180 -17.73 -22.75 6.52
N VAL A 181 -18.14 -23.91 6.00
CA VAL A 181 -17.24 -25.04 5.81
C VAL A 181 -16.23 -24.78 4.69
N PRO A 182 -15.01 -25.34 4.78
CA PRO A 182 -13.99 -25.09 3.77
C PRO A 182 -14.41 -25.53 2.35
N MET A 183 -13.98 -24.77 1.34
CA MET A 183 -14.10 -25.13 -0.07
C MET A 183 -12.87 -25.94 -0.50
N VAL A 184 -13.05 -27.17 -0.96
CA VAL A 184 -11.98 -27.91 -1.66
C VAL A 184 -11.90 -27.38 -3.08
N VAL A 185 -10.85 -26.62 -3.42
CA VAL A 185 -10.82 -25.86 -4.69
C VAL A 185 -10.81 -26.78 -5.91
N ASP A 186 -10.04 -27.88 -5.85
CA ASP A 186 -9.93 -28.91 -6.89
C ASP A 186 -11.23 -29.71 -7.09
N TYR A 187 -12.18 -29.61 -6.17
CA TYR A 187 -13.47 -30.26 -6.30
C TYR A 187 -14.41 -29.38 -7.15
N PRO A 188 -15.06 -29.93 -8.19
CA PRO A 188 -16.05 -29.18 -8.96
C PRO A 188 -17.28 -28.91 -8.10
N GLY A 189 -17.44 -27.65 -7.66
CA GLY A 189 -18.53 -27.22 -6.80
C GLY A 189 -18.08 -26.29 -5.66
N LEU A 190 -19.07 -25.90 -4.85
CA LEU A 190 -18.88 -25.01 -3.70
C LEU A 190 -18.46 -25.77 -2.42
N VAL A 191 -18.98 -26.98 -2.25
CA VAL A 191 -18.72 -27.89 -1.13
C VAL A 191 -18.73 -29.33 -1.65
N THR A 192 -18.03 -30.25 -0.98
CA THR A 192 -18.02 -31.67 -1.33
C THR A 192 -19.37 -32.34 -1.02
N PRO A 193 -19.72 -33.49 -1.63
CA PRO A 193 -21.03 -34.14 -1.44
C PRO A 193 -21.33 -34.59 0.00
N ASP A 194 -20.30 -34.78 0.80
CA ASP A 194 -20.35 -35.17 2.20
C ASP A 194 -20.30 -33.99 3.18
N ALA A 195 -20.01 -32.78 2.69
CA ALA A 195 -20.04 -31.55 3.47
C ALA A 195 -21.46 -30.97 3.58
N PRO A 196 -21.77 -30.24 4.67
CA PRO A 196 -23.03 -29.49 4.75
C PRO A 196 -23.05 -28.36 3.70
N PRO A 197 -24.25 -27.87 3.32
CA PRO A 197 -24.38 -26.69 2.46
C PRO A 197 -23.67 -25.47 3.05
N LEU A 198 -23.28 -24.52 2.20
CA LEU A 198 -22.76 -23.22 2.64
C LEU A 198 -23.74 -22.56 3.62
N ALA A 199 -23.26 -22.14 4.78
CA ALA A 199 -24.10 -21.63 5.85
C ALA A 199 -24.55 -20.18 5.59
N ASP A 200 -23.65 -19.33 5.11
CA ASP A 200 -23.91 -17.92 4.84
C ASP A 200 -23.12 -17.42 3.62
N PRO A 201 -23.78 -17.02 2.51
CA PRO A 201 -23.12 -16.56 1.28
C PRO A 201 -22.48 -15.16 1.39
N ASN A 202 -22.73 -14.44 2.47
CA ASN A 202 -22.11 -13.13 2.72
C ASN A 202 -20.84 -13.22 3.57
N ARG A 203 -20.51 -14.42 4.07
CA ARG A 203 -19.41 -14.65 5.01
C ARG A 203 -18.23 -15.36 4.36
N TRP A 204 -17.03 -15.12 4.87
CA TRP A 204 -15.81 -15.75 4.36
C TRP A 204 -15.91 -17.28 4.42
N GLN A 205 -15.35 -17.93 3.40
CA GLN A 205 -15.24 -19.38 3.29
C GLN A 205 -13.76 -19.72 3.18
N PRO A 206 -13.19 -20.47 4.14
CA PRO A 206 -11.81 -20.93 4.03
C PRO A 206 -11.62 -21.83 2.81
N LEU A 207 -10.46 -21.76 2.16
CA LEU A 207 -10.11 -22.69 1.09
C LEU A 207 -9.29 -23.87 1.63
N PHE A 208 -9.46 -25.02 0.99
CA PHE A 208 -8.57 -26.17 1.07
C PHE A 208 -7.86 -26.34 -0.28
N LEU A 209 -6.54 -26.21 -0.29
CA LEU A 209 -5.65 -26.32 -1.44
C LEU A 209 -4.76 -27.55 -1.28
N ASN A 210 -4.54 -28.31 -2.34
CA ASN A 210 -3.70 -29.51 -2.29
C ASN A 210 -2.24 -29.10 -2.55
N SER A 211 -1.42 -28.99 -1.51
CA SER A 211 -0.07 -28.39 -1.53
C SER A 211 -0.08 -26.87 -1.62
N ALA A 212 -0.72 -26.22 -0.63
CA ALA A 212 -0.76 -24.77 -0.55
C ALA A 212 0.66 -24.16 -0.50
N VAL A 213 0.83 -23.03 -1.18
CA VAL A 213 1.99 -22.14 -0.98
C VAL A 213 1.54 -20.76 -0.55
N THR A 214 2.45 -20.01 0.02
CA THR A 214 2.25 -18.60 0.36
C THR A 214 2.46 -17.71 -0.87
N GLN A 215 2.11 -16.44 -0.73
CA GLN A 215 2.35 -15.40 -1.75
C GLN A 215 3.82 -15.34 -2.21
N ASN A 216 4.75 -15.68 -1.31
CA ASN A 216 6.18 -15.74 -1.62
C ASN A 216 6.70 -17.19 -1.86
N GLU A 217 5.83 -18.10 -2.28
CA GLU A 217 6.13 -19.50 -2.65
C GLU A 217 6.68 -20.42 -1.54
N LEU A 218 6.52 -20.04 -0.27
CA LEU A 218 6.84 -20.92 0.86
C LEU A 218 5.74 -21.96 1.07
N GLU A 219 6.05 -23.11 1.66
CA GLU A 219 5.05 -24.13 2.01
C GLU A 219 4.01 -23.54 2.99
N GLY A 220 2.73 -23.60 2.61
CA GLY A 220 1.60 -23.14 3.40
C GLY A 220 0.76 -24.29 3.96
N ASP A 221 -0.17 -23.96 4.86
CA ASP A 221 -1.15 -24.94 5.32
C ASP A 221 -2.21 -25.19 4.23
N ASP A 222 -2.44 -26.47 3.89
CA ASP A 222 -3.46 -26.88 2.93
C ASP A 222 -4.85 -26.33 3.28
N LEU A 223 -5.17 -26.21 4.57
CA LEU A 223 -6.41 -25.61 5.06
C LEU A 223 -6.16 -24.18 5.56
N GLN A 224 -6.83 -23.22 4.93
CA GLN A 224 -6.75 -21.83 5.36
C GLN A 224 -7.32 -21.63 6.77
N THR A 225 -6.57 -20.86 7.57
CA THR A 225 -7.04 -20.29 8.83
C THR A 225 -6.95 -18.77 8.74
N PHE A 226 -7.88 -18.06 9.40
CA PHE A 226 -7.89 -16.60 9.32
C PHE A 226 -6.62 -16.05 9.96
N ILE A 227 -5.79 -15.37 9.16
CA ILE A 227 -4.55 -14.75 9.64
C ILE A 227 -4.88 -13.45 10.38
N GLY A 228 -4.55 -13.38 11.68
CA GLY A 228 -4.61 -12.16 12.49
C GLY A 228 -6.00 -11.54 12.75
N PRO A 229 -7.08 -12.29 13.02
CA PRO A 229 -8.41 -11.70 13.26
C PRO A 229 -8.47 -10.76 14.48
N HIS A 230 -7.49 -10.81 15.40
CA HIS A 230 -7.37 -9.88 16.53
C HIS A 230 -6.68 -8.55 16.17
N TRP A 231 -6.13 -8.40 14.96
CA TRP A 231 -5.19 -7.32 14.64
C TRP A 231 -5.80 -5.92 14.73
N GLY A 232 -7.12 -5.80 14.60
CA GLY A 232 -7.84 -4.53 14.81
C GLY A 232 -7.70 -3.95 16.22
N SER A 233 -7.21 -4.72 17.20
CA SER A 233 -6.94 -4.26 18.56
C SER A 233 -5.48 -3.83 18.81
N VAL A 234 -4.62 -3.91 17.80
CA VAL A 234 -3.20 -3.58 17.96
C VAL A 234 -3.02 -2.07 18.13
N THR A 235 -2.13 -1.65 19.04
CA THR A 235 -1.79 -0.24 19.27
C THR A 235 -1.28 0.39 17.98
N THR A 236 -1.82 1.55 17.66
CA THR A 236 -1.57 2.34 16.45
C THR A 236 -0.47 3.38 16.64
N PHE A 237 -0.01 3.96 15.53
CA PHE A 237 0.93 5.06 15.49
C PHE A 237 0.23 6.42 15.63
N ALA A 238 -0.78 6.68 14.78
CA ALA A 238 -1.48 7.95 14.68
C ALA A 238 -2.98 7.83 14.97
N MET A 239 -3.61 6.75 14.50
CA MET A 239 -5.05 6.55 14.71
C MET A 239 -5.38 6.49 16.19
N ASN A 240 -6.47 7.14 16.61
CA ASN A 240 -7.00 7.06 17.95
C ASN A 240 -8.51 6.81 17.88
N SER A 241 -9.05 6.06 18.85
CA SER A 241 -10.51 5.89 18.95
C SER A 241 -11.10 6.80 20.01
N ALA A 242 -11.91 7.76 19.57
CA ALA A 242 -12.78 8.54 20.41
C ALA A 242 -14.13 7.84 20.65
N THR A 243 -14.62 7.01 19.71
CA THR A 243 -16.01 6.56 19.72
C THR A 243 -16.25 5.05 19.78
N GLY A 244 -15.20 4.22 19.70
CA GLY A 244 -15.32 2.76 19.65
C GLY A 244 -14.36 1.96 20.53
N PRO A 245 -14.55 0.63 20.60
CA PRO A 245 -13.72 -0.25 21.42
C PRO A 245 -12.28 -0.42 20.89
N TYR A 246 -12.03 -0.06 19.62
CA TYR A 246 -10.74 -0.23 18.94
C TYR A 246 -10.34 1.05 18.21
N SER A 247 -9.04 1.27 18.03
CA SER A 247 -8.44 2.48 17.42
C SER A 247 -8.99 2.81 16.03
N TRP A 248 -9.33 1.81 15.22
CA TRP A 248 -9.84 2.00 13.86
C TRP A 248 -11.34 2.33 13.78
N SER A 249 -12.09 2.25 14.89
CA SER A 249 -13.56 2.39 14.86
C SER A 249 -14.05 3.75 14.37
N ASP A 250 -13.25 4.80 14.51
CA ASP A 250 -13.62 6.14 14.04
C ASP A 250 -13.58 6.25 12.50
N ILE A 251 -12.82 5.37 11.83
CA ILE A 251 -12.64 5.31 10.37
C ILE A 251 -13.29 4.06 9.75
N ASP A 252 -14.23 3.43 10.46
CA ASP A 252 -14.98 2.28 9.97
C ASP A 252 -15.80 2.67 8.72
N PRO A 253 -15.58 2.00 7.56
CA PRO A 253 -16.25 2.34 6.31
C PRO A 253 -17.72 1.89 6.29
N GLY A 254 -18.18 1.16 7.30
CA GLY A 254 -19.52 0.58 7.36
C GLY A 254 -19.65 -0.73 6.59
N GLN A 255 -20.83 -1.35 6.70
CA GLN A 255 -21.09 -2.67 6.12
C GLN A 255 -20.91 -2.71 4.59
N PRO A 256 -20.26 -3.75 4.04
CA PRO A 256 -20.17 -3.95 2.60
C PRO A 256 -21.53 -4.33 2.00
N PRO A 257 -21.69 -4.24 0.66
CA PRO A 257 -22.83 -4.80 -0.05
C PRO A 257 -23.08 -6.27 0.31
N GLN A 258 -24.33 -6.71 0.42
CA GLN A 258 -24.68 -8.08 0.80
C GLN A 258 -25.73 -8.66 -0.14
N LEU A 259 -25.57 -9.93 -0.49
CA LEU A 259 -26.60 -10.72 -1.15
C LEU A 259 -27.85 -10.76 -0.27
N ASN A 260 -28.99 -10.36 -0.83
CA ASN A 260 -30.28 -10.19 -0.16
C ASN A 260 -30.26 -9.21 1.02
N GLY A 261 -29.30 -8.27 1.04
CA GLY A 261 -29.14 -7.24 2.06
C GLY A 261 -29.00 -5.83 1.47
N ALA A 262 -28.38 -4.93 2.25
CA ALA A 262 -28.04 -3.59 1.76
C ALA A 262 -27.02 -3.72 0.61
N GLY A 263 -27.19 -2.98 -0.47
CA GLY A 263 -26.28 -3.05 -1.63
C GLY A 263 -26.40 -4.33 -2.47
N ASP A 264 -27.48 -5.12 -2.36
CA ASP A 264 -27.65 -6.38 -3.14
C ASP A 264 -27.37 -6.24 -4.64
N ALA A 265 -27.80 -5.13 -5.26
CA ALA A 265 -27.53 -4.87 -6.67
C ALA A 265 -26.02 -4.75 -6.96
N ASP A 266 -25.28 -4.05 -6.09
CA ASP A 266 -23.83 -3.86 -6.22
C ASP A 266 -23.07 -5.16 -5.98
N TYR A 267 -23.53 -5.98 -5.02
CA TYR A 267 -22.99 -7.34 -4.79
C TYR A 267 -23.07 -8.19 -6.07
N ARG A 268 -24.26 -8.24 -6.68
CA ARG A 268 -24.51 -9.05 -7.89
C ARG A 268 -23.74 -8.50 -9.08
N GLN A 269 -23.71 -7.19 -9.26
CA GLN A 269 -22.97 -6.55 -10.35
C GLN A 269 -21.45 -6.76 -10.20
N SER A 270 -20.93 -6.77 -8.98
CA SER A 270 -19.51 -7.02 -8.71
C SER A 270 -19.07 -8.41 -9.16
N ALA A 271 -19.90 -9.45 -8.94
CA ALA A 271 -19.63 -10.80 -9.44
C ALA A 271 -19.51 -10.82 -10.97
N VAL A 272 -20.44 -10.18 -11.68
CA VAL A 272 -20.41 -10.08 -13.15
C VAL A 272 -19.19 -9.30 -13.63
N GLN A 273 -18.83 -8.22 -12.93
CA GLN A 273 -17.68 -7.40 -13.28
C GLN A 273 -16.37 -8.20 -13.21
N LEU A 274 -16.18 -9.04 -12.18
CA LEU A 274 -14.99 -9.89 -12.08
C LEU A 274 -14.95 -10.99 -13.14
N ILE A 275 -16.10 -11.60 -13.47
CA ILE A 275 -16.19 -12.51 -14.62
C ILE A 275 -15.75 -11.79 -15.90
N ARG A 276 -16.16 -10.53 -16.07
CA ARG A 276 -15.75 -9.72 -17.23
C ARG A 276 -14.25 -9.43 -17.24
N TYR A 277 -13.64 -9.02 -16.13
CA TYR A 277 -12.19 -8.86 -16.04
C TYR A 277 -11.45 -10.14 -16.40
N SER A 278 -11.90 -11.29 -15.87
CA SER A 278 -11.29 -12.58 -16.18
C SER A 278 -11.43 -12.96 -17.67
N SER A 279 -12.53 -12.58 -18.31
CA SER A 279 -12.75 -12.79 -19.76
C SER A 279 -11.82 -11.97 -20.67
N TRP A 280 -11.09 -11.00 -20.10
CA TRP A 280 -10.17 -10.12 -20.83
C TRP A 280 -8.70 -10.53 -20.71
N LEU A 281 -8.40 -11.65 -20.04
CA LEU A 281 -7.03 -12.11 -19.80
C LEU A 281 -6.42 -12.91 -20.95
N ASP A 282 -7.08 -13.01 -22.11
CA ASP A 282 -6.53 -13.70 -23.29
C ASP A 282 -5.86 -12.71 -24.28
N PRO A 283 -4.53 -12.74 -24.43
CA PRO A 283 -3.82 -11.81 -25.31
C PRO A 283 -3.92 -12.16 -26.81
N SER A 284 -4.59 -13.27 -27.16
CA SER A 284 -4.68 -13.77 -28.53
C SER A 284 -6.03 -13.52 -29.20
N GLN A 285 -7.09 -13.25 -28.43
CA GLN A 285 -8.45 -13.08 -28.93
C GLN A 285 -9.32 -12.21 -28.00
N GLY A 286 -10.51 -11.84 -28.48
CA GLY A 286 -11.49 -11.06 -27.71
C GLY A 286 -10.97 -9.68 -27.31
N ALA A 287 -11.55 -9.13 -26.25
CA ALA A 287 -11.16 -7.83 -25.71
C ALA A 287 -9.73 -7.81 -25.15
N GLY A 288 -9.22 -8.96 -24.70
CA GLY A 288 -7.84 -9.07 -24.19
C GLY A 288 -6.76 -8.81 -25.25
N ALA A 289 -7.04 -9.12 -26.52
CA ALA A 289 -6.14 -8.85 -27.64
C ALA A 289 -6.23 -7.41 -28.18
N GLU A 290 -7.19 -6.60 -27.72
CA GLU A 290 -7.32 -5.21 -28.14
C GLU A 290 -6.22 -4.35 -27.52
N MET A 291 -5.72 -3.39 -28.31
CA MET A 291 -4.72 -2.42 -27.84
C MET A 291 -5.42 -1.28 -27.09
N ILE A 292 -5.02 -1.06 -25.84
CA ILE A 292 -5.48 0.03 -24.98
C ILE A 292 -4.33 1.01 -24.71
N ASN A 293 -4.65 2.29 -24.54
CA ASN A 293 -3.67 3.29 -24.10
C ASN A 293 -3.65 3.30 -22.56
N ILE A 294 -2.50 2.97 -21.97
CA ILE A 294 -2.30 2.94 -20.50
C ILE A 294 -1.46 4.11 -19.99
N SER A 295 -1.14 5.10 -20.85
CA SER A 295 -0.37 6.28 -20.43
C SER A 295 -1.16 7.18 -19.46
N PRO A 296 -0.49 8.04 -18.68
CA PRO A 296 -1.15 9.00 -17.81
C PRO A 296 -2.12 9.95 -18.53
N SER A 297 -2.02 10.10 -19.86
CA SER A 297 -2.96 10.89 -20.65
C SER A 297 -4.42 10.42 -20.56
N VAL A 298 -4.64 9.15 -20.24
CA VAL A 298 -5.97 8.53 -20.18
C VAL A 298 -6.14 7.55 -19.00
N ASN A 299 -5.05 7.13 -18.35
CA ASN A 299 -5.06 6.15 -17.28
C ASN A 299 -4.48 6.79 -16.01
N GLY A 300 -5.33 7.14 -15.05
CA GLY A 300 -4.97 7.94 -13.88
C GLY A 300 -5.93 9.10 -13.61
N ASN A 301 -5.59 9.92 -12.62
CA ASN A 301 -6.40 11.04 -12.14
C ASN A 301 -7.82 10.60 -11.74
N ARG A 302 -7.92 9.51 -10.98
CA ARG A 302 -9.21 8.96 -10.59
C ARG A 302 -9.70 9.67 -9.33
N PRO A 303 -10.98 10.12 -9.29
CA PRO A 303 -11.58 10.51 -8.03
C PRO A 303 -11.46 9.37 -7.00
N LEU A 304 -11.13 9.73 -5.76
CA LEU A 304 -11.03 8.77 -4.66
C LEU A 304 -12.30 7.92 -4.55
N GLY A 305 -12.13 6.60 -4.46
CA GLY A 305 -13.24 5.65 -4.38
C GLY A 305 -13.91 5.36 -5.73
N THR A 306 -13.21 5.57 -6.85
CA THR A 306 -13.73 5.26 -8.20
C THR A 306 -12.67 4.58 -9.07
N HIS A 307 -13.10 3.96 -10.18
CA HIS A 307 -12.23 3.51 -11.26
C HIS A 307 -12.25 4.46 -12.46
N ASP A 308 -12.81 5.66 -12.30
CA ASP A 308 -13.11 6.58 -13.39
C ASP A 308 -11.87 7.36 -13.81
N ASN A 309 -11.24 6.90 -14.88
CA ASN A 309 -10.08 7.51 -15.49
C ASN A 309 -10.40 8.91 -16.08
N GLN A 310 -9.71 9.95 -15.60
CA GLN A 310 -9.77 11.29 -16.18
C GLN A 310 -8.53 11.64 -17.00
N GLY A 311 -7.38 11.06 -16.66
CA GLY A 311 -6.09 11.33 -17.27
C GLY A 311 -5.56 12.75 -17.04
N TYR A 312 -4.33 12.98 -17.51
CA TYR A 312 -3.62 14.26 -17.43
C TYR A 312 -3.28 14.77 -18.83
N SER A 313 -3.65 16.02 -19.12
CA SER A 313 -3.38 16.61 -20.44
C SER A 313 -1.89 16.88 -20.72
N VAL A 314 -1.12 17.20 -19.67
CA VAL A 314 0.32 17.52 -19.73
C VAL A 314 1.02 17.09 -18.45
N ASN A 315 2.31 16.76 -18.56
CA ASN A 315 3.18 16.60 -17.41
C ASN A 315 3.49 17.99 -16.81
N PRO A 316 3.23 18.21 -15.51
CA PRO A 316 3.36 19.53 -14.89
C PRO A 316 4.81 20.01 -14.76
N VAL A 317 5.78 19.10 -14.75
CA VAL A 317 7.21 19.41 -14.62
C VAL A 317 7.80 19.81 -15.98
N THR A 318 7.45 19.09 -17.05
CA THR A 318 8.02 19.32 -18.39
C THR A 318 7.17 20.23 -19.28
N GLY A 319 5.88 20.41 -18.95
CA GLY A 319 4.91 21.14 -19.75
C GLY A 319 4.54 20.46 -21.08
N GLN A 320 4.96 19.22 -21.30
CA GLN A 320 4.67 18.45 -22.51
C GLN A 320 3.49 17.48 -22.29
N PRO A 321 2.69 17.17 -23.33
CA PRO A 321 1.70 16.09 -23.26
C PRO A 321 2.34 14.74 -22.95
N TYR A 322 1.67 13.89 -22.17
CA TYR A 322 2.08 12.50 -22.00
C TYR A 322 1.96 11.75 -23.34
N ALA A 323 3.00 11.00 -23.71
CA ALA A 323 2.99 10.17 -24.91
C ALA A 323 2.01 9.00 -24.75
N GLN A 324 1.39 8.57 -25.84
CA GLN A 324 0.56 7.36 -25.82
C GLN A 324 1.43 6.13 -25.51
N ASN A 325 0.89 5.24 -24.69
CA ASN A 325 1.51 3.98 -24.30
C ASN A 325 0.51 2.85 -24.60
N MET A 326 0.68 2.19 -25.74
CA MET A 326 -0.29 1.22 -26.25
C MET A 326 0.14 -0.20 -25.92
N VAL A 327 -0.68 -0.94 -25.19
CA VAL A 327 -0.45 -2.36 -24.85
C VAL A 327 -1.73 -3.17 -25.05
N LYS A 328 -1.63 -4.49 -25.13
CA LYS A 328 -2.83 -5.34 -25.12
C LYS A 328 -3.50 -5.30 -23.75
N SER A 329 -4.84 -5.31 -23.72
CA SER A 329 -5.59 -5.30 -22.46
C SER A 329 -5.25 -6.49 -21.57
N ALA A 330 -5.03 -7.68 -22.14
CA ALA A 330 -4.65 -8.87 -21.38
C ALA A 330 -3.23 -8.77 -20.80
N ASP A 331 -2.28 -8.20 -21.55
CA ASP A 331 -0.91 -8.01 -21.05
C ASP A 331 -0.92 -7.01 -19.88
N TYR A 332 -1.67 -5.91 -20.00
CA TYR A 332 -1.87 -4.97 -18.89
C TYR A 332 -2.49 -5.64 -17.66
N GLY A 333 -3.62 -6.34 -17.83
CA GLY A 333 -4.35 -6.96 -16.73
C GLY A 333 -3.54 -8.02 -15.97
N ARG A 334 -2.82 -8.88 -16.70
CA ARG A 334 -1.98 -9.93 -16.11
C ARG A 334 -0.77 -9.35 -15.37
N ILE A 335 -0.08 -8.37 -15.95
CA ILE A 335 1.02 -7.68 -15.29
C ILE A 335 0.54 -6.96 -14.04
N LEU A 336 -0.59 -6.25 -14.09
CA LEU A 336 -1.12 -5.61 -12.90
C LEU A 336 -1.37 -6.62 -11.79
N ALA A 337 -2.04 -7.72 -12.12
CA ALA A 337 -2.39 -8.75 -11.16
C ALA A 337 -1.14 -9.30 -10.46
N GLU A 338 -0.07 -9.61 -11.19
CA GLU A 338 1.15 -10.21 -10.65
C GLU A 338 2.09 -9.19 -9.99
N PHE A 339 2.35 -8.05 -10.63
CA PHE A 339 3.24 -7.01 -10.06
C PHE A 339 2.75 -6.53 -8.70
N TRP A 340 1.48 -6.15 -8.61
CA TRP A 340 0.88 -5.70 -7.36
C TRP A 340 0.40 -6.86 -6.47
N ALA A 341 0.52 -8.11 -6.93
CA ALA A 341 0.40 -9.28 -6.04
C ALA A 341 1.68 -9.57 -5.31
N ASP A 342 2.78 -8.85 -5.58
CA ASP A 342 3.90 -8.83 -4.66
C ASP A 342 4.40 -10.29 -4.46
N GLY A 343 4.79 -10.98 -5.53
CA GLY A 343 5.02 -12.44 -5.61
C GLY A 343 6.22 -13.03 -4.82
N PRO A 344 6.89 -14.12 -5.29
CA PRO A 344 7.91 -14.92 -4.56
C PRO A 344 9.01 -14.13 -3.83
N ASN A 345 9.44 -13.00 -4.39
CA ASN A 345 10.57 -12.23 -3.87
C ASN A 345 10.14 -10.93 -3.19
N SER A 346 8.94 -10.93 -2.60
CA SER A 346 8.28 -9.71 -2.18
C SER A 346 8.45 -9.32 -0.73
N GLU A 347 8.61 -8.02 -0.54
CA GLU A 347 8.53 -7.28 0.70
C GLU A 347 7.09 -7.08 1.22
N THR A 348 6.09 -7.76 0.62
CA THR A 348 4.64 -7.64 0.85
C THR A 348 4.11 -6.23 0.59
N PRO A 349 2.77 -6.03 0.50
CA PRO A 349 2.21 -4.71 0.19
C PRO A 349 2.72 -3.53 1.06
N PRO A 350 2.90 -3.66 2.38
CA PRO A 350 3.47 -2.55 3.17
C PRO A 350 4.94 -2.26 2.83
N GLY A 351 5.75 -3.27 2.46
CA GLY A 351 7.16 -3.07 2.12
C GLY A 351 7.38 -2.50 0.72
N HIS A 352 6.51 -2.81 -0.25
CA HIS A 352 6.60 -2.29 -1.63
C HIS A 352 6.70 -0.75 -1.64
N TRP A 353 5.92 -0.08 -0.78
CA TRP A 353 5.95 1.38 -0.71
C TRP A 353 7.24 1.96 -0.14
N ASN A 354 8.03 1.18 0.61
CA ASN A 354 9.39 1.59 0.98
C ASN A 354 10.27 1.56 -0.28
N VAL A 355 10.21 0.52 -1.12
CA VAL A 355 10.94 0.47 -2.40
C VAL A 355 10.63 1.69 -3.27
N LEU A 356 9.35 2.03 -3.46
CA LEU A 356 8.97 3.23 -4.21
C LEU A 356 9.48 4.53 -3.57
N ALA A 357 9.37 4.67 -2.25
CA ALA A 357 9.88 5.85 -1.54
C ALA A 357 11.39 6.01 -1.70
N ASN A 358 12.10 4.89 -1.72
CA ASN A 358 13.53 4.83 -1.93
C ASN A 358 13.94 5.21 -3.35
N GLU A 359 13.24 4.70 -4.36
CA GLU A 359 13.42 5.08 -5.77
C GLU A 359 13.18 6.59 -5.97
N VAL A 360 12.15 7.14 -5.34
CA VAL A 360 11.87 8.58 -5.33
C VAL A 360 13.05 9.36 -4.76
N ALA A 361 13.62 8.93 -3.62
CA ALA A 361 14.75 9.57 -2.98
C ALA A 361 16.05 9.46 -3.82
N ASP A 362 16.20 8.40 -4.60
CA ASP A 362 17.36 8.09 -5.44
C ASP A 362 17.25 8.68 -6.87
N SER A 363 16.08 9.19 -7.26
CA SER A 363 15.80 9.75 -8.60
C SER A 363 16.75 10.88 -9.04
N GLY A 364 17.38 11.57 -8.08
CA GLY A 364 18.19 12.77 -8.31
C GLY A 364 17.38 14.00 -8.77
N LEU A 365 16.05 13.87 -8.85
CA LEU A 365 15.12 14.94 -9.24
C LEU A 365 14.36 15.52 -8.03
N LEU A 366 14.40 14.83 -6.89
CA LEU A 366 13.78 15.26 -5.65
C LEU A 366 14.60 16.36 -4.96
N ASP A 367 13.95 17.48 -4.64
CA ASP A 367 14.46 18.42 -3.65
C ASP A 367 14.06 17.92 -2.26
N ARG A 368 15.03 17.53 -1.42
CA ARG A 368 14.79 16.94 -0.09
C ARG A 368 14.33 18.00 0.91
N LYS A 369 13.16 18.57 0.67
CA LYS A 369 12.44 19.49 1.54
C LYS A 369 11.19 18.78 2.03
N ILE A 370 11.13 18.54 3.33
CA ILE A 370 9.96 17.88 3.93
C ILE A 370 8.76 18.81 3.75
N GLY A 371 7.67 18.30 3.19
CA GLY A 371 6.51 19.15 2.82
C GLY A 371 6.69 19.93 1.51
N GLY A 372 7.82 19.78 0.80
CA GLY A 372 8.17 20.57 -0.39
C GLY A 372 8.56 22.03 -0.11
N GLU A 373 8.62 22.42 1.18
CA GLU A 373 8.90 23.78 1.63
C GLU A 373 10.09 23.81 2.62
N GLY A 374 10.57 25.00 2.98
CA GLY A 374 11.64 25.16 3.97
C GLY A 374 13.04 24.70 3.56
N ARG A 375 13.83 24.28 4.54
CA ARG A 375 15.24 23.93 4.35
C ARG A 375 15.39 22.56 3.69
N THR A 376 16.37 22.44 2.81
CA THR A 376 16.78 21.12 2.32
C THR A 376 17.43 20.34 3.47
N VAL A 377 16.94 19.14 3.75
CA VAL A 377 17.48 18.24 4.77
C VAL A 377 18.57 17.33 4.20
N GLY A 378 19.43 16.83 5.08
CA GLY A 378 20.44 15.83 4.69
C GLY A 378 19.79 14.49 4.39
N ALA A 379 20.49 13.62 3.63
CA ALA A 379 19.94 12.34 3.22
C ALA A 379 19.49 11.46 4.39
N LEU A 380 20.31 11.36 5.45
CA LEU A 380 19.95 10.56 6.62
C LEU A 380 18.72 11.10 7.36
N GLU A 381 18.60 12.43 7.46
CA GLU A 381 17.43 13.07 8.08
C GLU A 381 16.16 12.83 7.25
N TRP A 382 16.27 12.89 5.91
CA TRP A 382 15.18 12.54 5.02
C TRP A 382 14.71 11.09 5.26
N ASP A 383 15.63 10.13 5.21
CA ASP A 383 15.31 8.71 5.26
C ASP A 383 14.63 8.34 6.59
N VAL A 384 15.20 8.72 7.75
CA VAL A 384 14.61 8.38 9.06
C VAL A 384 13.24 9.01 9.30
N LYS A 385 13.02 10.24 8.81
CA LYS A 385 11.74 10.93 8.94
C LYS A 385 10.69 10.35 7.98
N MET A 386 11.09 10.08 6.74
CA MET A 386 10.21 9.48 5.73
C MET A 386 9.77 8.09 6.18
N TYR A 387 10.70 7.23 6.60
CA TYR A 387 10.35 5.88 7.06
C TYR A 387 9.45 5.89 8.29
N LEU A 388 9.62 6.82 9.24
CA LEU A 388 8.71 6.92 10.38
C LEU A 388 7.27 7.21 9.92
N ALA A 389 7.09 8.24 9.07
CA ALA A 389 5.77 8.62 8.57
C ALA A 389 5.14 7.50 7.72
N LEU A 390 5.90 6.96 6.77
CA LEU A 390 5.43 5.92 5.86
C LEU A 390 5.08 4.64 6.61
N ASN A 391 6.00 4.17 7.45
CA ASN A 391 5.81 2.88 8.10
C ASN A 391 4.83 2.95 9.27
N GLY A 392 4.69 4.12 9.91
CA GLY A 392 3.57 4.41 10.81
C GLY A 392 2.21 4.33 10.09
N ALA A 393 2.10 4.92 8.89
CA ALA A 393 0.88 4.88 8.09
C ALA A 393 0.51 3.47 7.65
N VAL A 394 1.46 2.67 7.14
CA VAL A 394 1.15 1.29 6.72
C VAL A 394 0.88 0.38 7.93
N HIS A 395 1.47 0.62 9.10
CA HIS A 395 1.08 -0.08 10.33
C HIS A 395 -0.37 0.18 10.71
N ASP A 396 -0.78 1.46 10.72
CA ASP A 396 -2.17 1.83 11.00
C ASP A 396 -3.15 1.31 9.95
N ALA A 397 -2.76 1.31 8.68
CA ALA A 397 -3.52 0.69 7.59
C ALA A 397 -3.75 -0.81 7.82
N ALA A 398 -2.76 -1.55 8.36
CA ALA A 398 -2.95 -2.96 8.72
C ALA A 398 -3.97 -3.11 9.84
N VAL A 399 -3.87 -2.31 10.90
CA VAL A 399 -4.80 -2.35 12.05
C VAL A 399 -6.23 -2.10 11.57
N ALA A 400 -6.45 -1.04 10.79
CA ALA A 400 -7.79 -0.69 10.31
C ALA A 400 -8.36 -1.72 9.33
N ALA A 401 -7.57 -2.15 8.33
CA ALA A 401 -8.03 -3.12 7.35
C ALA A 401 -8.35 -4.46 7.99
N TRP A 402 -7.52 -4.97 8.90
CA TRP A 402 -7.82 -6.23 9.60
C TRP A 402 -8.95 -6.10 10.62
N GLY A 403 -9.11 -4.93 11.25
CA GLY A 403 -10.28 -4.61 12.05
C GLY A 403 -11.58 -4.78 11.26
N ALA A 404 -11.67 -4.12 10.09
CA ALA A 404 -12.82 -4.26 9.20
C ALA A 404 -13.02 -5.70 8.70
N LYS A 405 -11.93 -6.39 8.32
CA LYS A 405 -11.99 -7.79 7.86
C LYS A 405 -12.55 -8.73 8.92
N ALA A 406 -12.16 -8.57 10.17
CA ALA A 406 -12.65 -9.40 11.26
C ALA A 406 -14.10 -9.05 11.64
N GLU A 407 -14.45 -7.76 11.66
CA GLU A 407 -15.81 -7.28 11.99
C GLU A 407 -16.84 -7.76 10.96
N TYR A 408 -16.54 -7.58 9.68
CA TYR A 408 -17.50 -7.88 8.60
C TYR A 408 -17.40 -9.31 8.09
N ASP A 409 -16.24 -9.97 8.26
CA ASP A 409 -15.96 -11.35 7.85
C ASP A 409 -16.50 -11.65 6.45
N TYR A 410 -16.27 -10.71 5.52
CA TYR A 410 -16.95 -10.65 4.24
C TYR A 410 -16.41 -11.67 3.22
N VAL A 411 -17.33 -12.18 2.40
CA VAL A 411 -17.09 -13.21 1.39
C VAL A 411 -16.06 -12.82 0.31
N ARG A 412 -15.25 -13.78 -0.13
CA ARG A 412 -14.33 -13.63 -1.28
C ARG A 412 -15.03 -13.89 -2.63
N PRO A 413 -14.57 -13.28 -3.73
CA PRO A 413 -15.15 -13.48 -5.07
C PRO A 413 -15.35 -14.93 -5.51
N ILE A 414 -14.41 -15.83 -5.20
CA ILE A 414 -14.53 -17.24 -5.57
C ILE A 414 -15.79 -17.89 -4.98
N THR A 415 -16.08 -17.62 -3.71
CA THR A 415 -17.31 -18.09 -3.05
C THR A 415 -18.53 -17.40 -3.63
N MET A 416 -18.48 -16.08 -3.84
CA MET A 416 -19.56 -15.29 -4.41
C MET A 416 -19.99 -15.78 -5.81
N ILE A 417 -19.03 -16.04 -6.70
CA ILE A 417 -19.28 -16.47 -8.09
C ILE A 417 -19.72 -17.93 -8.11
N ARG A 418 -19.01 -18.83 -7.42
CA ARG A 418 -19.37 -20.26 -7.39
C ARG A 418 -20.74 -20.48 -6.74
N TYR A 419 -21.08 -19.76 -5.67
CA TYR A 419 -22.39 -19.85 -5.03
C TYR A 419 -23.52 -19.43 -5.98
N GLN A 420 -23.48 -18.21 -6.52
CA GLN A 420 -24.52 -17.74 -7.44
C GLN A 420 -24.60 -18.60 -8.71
N GLY A 421 -23.46 -19.04 -9.25
CA GLY A 421 -23.39 -19.90 -10.42
C GLY A 421 -24.00 -21.29 -10.19
N SER A 422 -23.82 -21.86 -8.98
CA SER A 422 -24.39 -23.16 -8.61
C SER A 422 -25.92 -23.15 -8.48
N LEU A 423 -26.51 -21.98 -8.21
CA LEU A 423 -27.96 -21.83 -8.04
C LEU A 423 -28.70 -21.75 -9.39
N GLY A 424 -28.03 -21.28 -10.44
CA GLY A 424 -28.62 -21.10 -11.76
C GLY A 424 -28.58 -19.64 -12.22
N GLN A 425 -29.55 -19.24 -13.03
CA GLN A 425 -29.62 -17.90 -13.61
C GLN A 425 -30.72 -17.03 -13.00
N SER A 426 -30.51 -15.71 -12.91
CA SER A 426 -31.47 -14.76 -12.33
C SER A 426 -32.13 -13.80 -13.34
N SER A 427 -31.77 -13.83 -14.62
CA SER A 427 -32.29 -12.88 -15.63
C SER A 427 -33.71 -13.18 -16.12
N ASN A 428 -34.10 -14.45 -16.21
CA ASN A 428 -35.41 -14.85 -16.74
C ASN A 428 -36.17 -15.77 -15.79
N PRO A 429 -37.18 -15.25 -15.06
CA PRO A 429 -38.01 -16.03 -14.14
C PRO A 429 -38.75 -17.23 -14.76
N ASN A 430 -38.95 -17.22 -16.08
CA ASN A 430 -39.61 -18.32 -16.80
C ASN A 430 -38.62 -19.18 -17.59
N GLY A 431 -37.33 -18.90 -17.49
CA GLY A 431 -36.26 -19.63 -18.16
C GLY A 431 -35.86 -20.91 -17.41
N PRO A 432 -35.09 -21.80 -18.07
CA PRO A 432 -34.49 -22.94 -17.38
C PRO A 432 -33.57 -22.46 -16.24
N SER A 433 -33.47 -23.29 -15.20
CA SER A 433 -32.56 -23.07 -14.06
C SER A 433 -32.68 -21.69 -13.42
N TYR A 434 -33.88 -21.12 -13.39
CA TYR A 434 -34.08 -19.84 -12.73
C TYR A 434 -33.92 -19.97 -11.21
N HIS A 435 -33.12 -19.09 -10.64
CA HIS A 435 -33.05 -18.85 -9.21
C HIS A 435 -32.88 -17.34 -8.97
N PRO A 436 -33.62 -16.71 -8.04
CA PRO A 436 -33.49 -15.27 -7.78
C PRO A 436 -32.07 -14.89 -7.33
N ASP A 437 -31.37 -15.79 -6.65
CA ASP A 437 -29.97 -15.62 -6.24
C ASP A 437 -28.94 -16.17 -7.25
N GLY A 438 -29.38 -16.54 -8.44
CA GLY A 438 -28.49 -17.01 -9.51
C GLY A 438 -27.66 -15.88 -10.15
N LEU A 439 -26.71 -16.24 -11.00
CA LEU A 439 -25.97 -15.27 -11.82
C LEU A 439 -26.89 -14.66 -12.90
N PRO A 440 -26.83 -13.34 -13.14
CA PRO A 440 -27.53 -12.75 -14.27
C PRO A 440 -26.85 -13.21 -15.57
N LEU A 441 -27.66 -13.58 -16.57
CA LEU A 441 -27.19 -13.90 -17.91
C LEU A 441 -26.71 -12.66 -18.65
N GLU A 442 -25.59 -12.81 -19.35
CA GLU A 442 -25.00 -11.82 -20.25
C GLU A 442 -24.51 -12.58 -21.49
N GLU A 443 -25.01 -12.22 -22.67
CA GLU A 443 -24.67 -12.90 -23.93
C GLU A 443 -23.15 -12.90 -24.14
N ASP A 444 -22.60 -14.05 -24.56
CA ASP A 444 -21.16 -14.26 -24.75
C ASP A 444 -20.29 -14.10 -23.49
N LEU A 445 -20.90 -14.00 -22.29
CA LEU A 445 -20.19 -13.95 -21.01
C LEU A 445 -20.71 -14.94 -19.97
N ILE A 446 -22.03 -15.00 -19.74
CA ILE A 446 -22.70 -15.85 -18.74
C ILE A 446 -23.92 -16.50 -19.39
N GLU A 447 -23.87 -17.81 -19.61
CA GLU A 447 -24.88 -18.55 -20.37
C GLU A 447 -25.38 -19.80 -19.64
N VAL A 448 -26.59 -20.25 -19.98
CA VAL A 448 -27.13 -21.54 -19.54
C VAL A 448 -26.70 -22.62 -20.52
N ILE A 449 -26.17 -23.73 -20.01
CA ILE A 449 -25.88 -24.91 -20.82
C ILE A 449 -27.18 -25.51 -21.37
N THR A 450 -27.23 -25.72 -22.67
CA THR A 450 -28.22 -26.56 -23.36
C THR A 450 -27.58 -27.86 -23.87
N ALA A 451 -28.39 -28.87 -24.15
CA ALA A 451 -27.93 -30.13 -24.74
C ALA A 451 -27.17 -29.92 -26.06
N ASP A 452 -27.62 -28.99 -26.91
CA ASP A 452 -26.95 -28.66 -28.17
C ASP A 452 -25.61 -27.95 -27.93
N SER A 453 -25.53 -27.09 -26.91
CA SER A 453 -24.32 -26.32 -26.63
C SER A 453 -23.16 -27.16 -26.11
N ILE A 454 -23.42 -28.28 -25.42
CA ILE A 454 -22.40 -29.23 -24.92
C ILE A 454 -22.26 -30.49 -25.77
N ALA A 455 -23.07 -30.65 -26.82
CA ALA A 455 -22.86 -31.70 -27.82
C ALA A 455 -21.45 -31.57 -28.45
N GLN A 456 -20.98 -32.63 -29.11
CA GLN A 456 -19.67 -32.60 -29.77
C GLN A 456 -19.63 -31.48 -30.82
N GLY A 457 -18.66 -30.57 -30.67
CA GLY A 457 -18.53 -29.36 -31.51
C GLY A 457 -19.43 -28.19 -31.12
N GLY A 458 -20.26 -28.35 -30.08
CA GLY A 458 -21.03 -27.27 -29.47
C GLY A 458 -20.13 -26.28 -28.73
N ARG A 459 -20.59 -25.03 -28.62
CA ARG A 459 -19.80 -23.91 -28.07
C ARG A 459 -19.35 -24.07 -26.61
N HIS A 460 -20.12 -24.80 -25.80
CA HIS A 460 -19.84 -25.05 -24.38
C HIS A 460 -19.19 -26.40 -24.12
N ARG A 461 -18.77 -27.13 -25.16
CA ARG A 461 -18.16 -28.46 -25.00
C ARG A 461 -16.94 -28.46 -24.09
N ASN A 462 -16.14 -27.40 -24.12
CA ASN A 462 -14.96 -27.27 -23.27
C ASN A 462 -15.31 -27.18 -21.78
N ALA A 463 -16.43 -26.55 -21.42
CA ALA A 463 -16.87 -26.49 -20.02
C ALA A 463 -17.15 -27.89 -19.46
N TYR A 464 -17.76 -28.78 -20.24
CA TYR A 464 -17.96 -30.18 -19.86
C TYR A 464 -16.62 -30.91 -19.69
N ILE A 465 -15.67 -30.71 -20.61
CA ILE A 465 -14.36 -31.35 -20.54
C ILE A 465 -13.59 -30.87 -19.31
N ASN A 466 -13.60 -29.57 -19.02
CA ASN A 466 -12.86 -28.98 -17.90
C ASN A 466 -13.51 -29.35 -16.56
N ALA A 467 -14.84 -29.39 -16.48
CA ALA A 467 -15.54 -29.81 -15.26
C ALA A 467 -15.35 -31.29 -14.91
N ASN A 468 -14.85 -32.09 -15.86
CA ASN A 468 -14.60 -33.52 -15.71
C ASN A 468 -13.10 -33.84 -15.75
N ARG A 469 -12.28 -33.01 -15.10
CA ARG A 469 -10.85 -33.27 -14.93
C ARG A 469 -10.49 -33.33 -13.45
N ASP A 470 -9.64 -34.29 -13.10
CA ASP A 470 -8.97 -34.29 -11.80
C ASP A 470 -7.83 -33.24 -11.78
N ALA A 471 -7.21 -33.05 -10.60
CA ALA A 471 -6.08 -32.13 -10.41
C ALA A 471 -4.85 -32.46 -11.29
N ASP A 472 -4.75 -33.69 -11.81
CA ASP A 472 -3.70 -34.09 -12.76
C ASP A 472 -4.12 -33.86 -14.23
N GLY A 473 -5.26 -33.19 -14.46
CA GLY A 473 -5.82 -32.91 -15.78
C GLY A 473 -6.38 -34.14 -16.50
N ARG A 474 -6.51 -35.29 -15.82
CA ARG A 474 -7.07 -36.53 -16.41
C ARG A 474 -8.58 -36.46 -16.40
N PHE A 475 -9.18 -36.98 -17.46
CA PHE A 475 -10.63 -37.01 -17.54
C PHE A 475 -11.22 -37.97 -16.48
N VAL A 476 -11.99 -37.41 -15.55
CA VAL A 476 -12.75 -38.12 -14.52
C VAL A 476 -14.17 -37.61 -14.59
N GLU A 477 -15.13 -38.52 -14.83
CA GLU A 477 -16.54 -38.15 -14.98
C GLU A 477 -17.17 -37.81 -13.60
N TYR A 478 -17.08 -36.54 -13.22
CA TYR A 478 -17.82 -35.92 -12.11
C TYR A 478 -19.27 -35.59 -12.50
N TYR A 479 -19.49 -35.17 -13.75
CA TYR A 479 -20.79 -34.89 -14.34
C TYR A 479 -20.96 -35.62 -15.67
N SER A 480 -22.10 -36.25 -15.87
CA SER A 480 -22.57 -36.66 -17.19
C SER A 480 -22.99 -35.47 -18.05
N GLU A 481 -23.04 -35.63 -19.37
CA GLU A 481 -23.56 -34.59 -20.28
C GLU A 481 -24.99 -34.13 -19.90
N SER A 482 -25.84 -35.06 -19.43
CA SER A 482 -27.18 -34.71 -18.96
C SER A 482 -27.20 -33.88 -17.69
N GLU A 483 -26.24 -34.07 -16.78
CA GLU A 483 -26.11 -33.29 -15.55
C GLU A 483 -25.56 -31.89 -15.80
N MET A 484 -24.89 -31.66 -16.93
CA MET A 484 -24.46 -30.32 -17.34
C MET A 484 -25.63 -29.45 -17.82
N VAL A 485 -26.68 -30.04 -18.39
CA VAL A 485 -27.80 -29.28 -18.96
C VAL A 485 -28.50 -28.47 -17.87
N GLY A 486 -28.59 -27.16 -18.07
CA GLY A 486 -29.15 -26.22 -17.11
C GLY A 486 -28.13 -25.62 -16.14
N LYS A 487 -26.88 -26.08 -16.10
CA LYS A 487 -25.83 -25.40 -15.32
C LYS A 487 -25.38 -24.10 -16.01
N ILE A 488 -24.71 -23.24 -15.24
CA ILE A 488 -24.22 -21.94 -15.71
C ILE A 488 -22.77 -22.03 -16.14
N VAL A 489 -22.48 -21.54 -17.35
CA VAL A 489 -21.12 -21.37 -17.87
C VAL A 489 -20.76 -19.91 -17.98
N ILE A 490 -19.48 -19.62 -17.81
CA ILE A 490 -18.91 -18.28 -17.90
C ILE A 490 -17.68 -18.27 -18.82
N GLN A 491 -17.45 -17.17 -19.51
CA GLN A 491 -16.18 -16.87 -20.18
C GLN A 491 -15.20 -16.32 -19.16
N SER A 492 -14.08 -17.00 -18.95
CA SER A 492 -13.11 -16.69 -17.91
C SER A 492 -11.74 -17.23 -18.28
N TRP A 493 -10.69 -16.68 -17.67
CA TRP A 493 -9.41 -17.39 -17.54
C TRP A 493 -9.66 -18.75 -16.89
N ASN A 494 -8.90 -19.75 -17.32
CA ASN A 494 -9.23 -21.15 -17.12
C ASN A 494 -8.62 -21.76 -15.84
N HIS A 495 -7.30 -21.72 -15.70
CA HIS A 495 -6.45 -22.17 -14.57
C HIS A 495 -4.97 -21.98 -14.95
N GLU A 496 -4.04 -22.15 -14.03
CA GLU A 496 -2.61 -22.14 -14.34
C GLU A 496 -2.27 -23.31 -15.29
N PRO A 497 -1.62 -23.10 -16.45
CA PRO A 497 -1.31 -24.20 -17.35
C PRO A 497 -0.21 -25.09 -16.76
N ALA A 498 -0.12 -26.35 -17.20
CA ALA A 498 0.84 -27.33 -16.67
C ALA A 498 2.33 -27.02 -16.96
N ASP A 499 2.60 -26.02 -17.78
CA ASP A 499 3.94 -25.54 -18.17
C ASP A 499 3.85 -24.02 -18.33
N PRO A 500 3.77 -23.27 -17.20
CA PRO A 500 3.53 -21.83 -17.19
C PRO A 500 4.60 -21.05 -17.96
N ASP A 501 5.86 -21.50 -17.92
CA ASP A 501 6.97 -20.91 -18.69
C ASP A 501 6.76 -20.89 -20.22
N ASN A 502 5.87 -21.73 -20.77
CA ASN A 502 5.74 -21.90 -22.22
C ASN A 502 4.29 -21.97 -22.72
N GLN A 503 3.30 -21.78 -21.84
CA GLN A 503 1.89 -21.94 -22.18
C GLN A 503 1.05 -20.80 -21.66
N VAL A 504 0.04 -20.43 -22.45
CA VAL A 504 -1.04 -19.53 -22.06
C VAL A 504 -2.32 -20.35 -21.91
N SER A 505 -3.00 -20.23 -20.79
CA SER A 505 -4.23 -20.98 -20.52
C SER A 505 -5.40 -20.46 -21.34
N GLY A 506 -5.41 -19.13 -21.55
CA GLY A 506 -6.38 -18.38 -22.33
C GLY A 506 -7.77 -18.36 -21.71
N VAL A 507 -8.69 -17.70 -22.40
CA VAL A 507 -10.08 -17.55 -21.95
C VAL A 507 -10.97 -18.61 -22.59
N LYS A 508 -11.74 -19.31 -21.77
CA LYS A 508 -12.62 -20.43 -22.19
C LYS A 508 -13.97 -20.35 -21.49
N TRP A 509 -14.95 -21.01 -22.10
CA TRP A 509 -16.18 -21.40 -21.39
C TRP A 509 -15.84 -22.43 -20.32
N ILE A 510 -16.01 -22.03 -19.06
CA ILE A 510 -15.88 -22.88 -17.89
C ILE A 510 -17.18 -22.90 -17.10
N LEU A 511 -17.34 -23.90 -16.26
CA LEU A 511 -18.48 -23.99 -15.37
C LEU A 511 -18.33 -22.95 -14.24
N ALA A 512 -19.37 -22.17 -13.94
CA ALA A 512 -19.28 -21.09 -12.95
C ALA A 512 -18.91 -21.61 -11.55
N GLU A 513 -19.35 -22.83 -11.20
CA GLU A 513 -19.02 -23.48 -9.93
C GLU A 513 -17.57 -24.03 -9.85
N ASN A 514 -16.81 -23.93 -10.96
CA ASN A 514 -15.39 -24.28 -11.05
C ASN A 514 -14.50 -23.04 -11.24
N TRP A 515 -15.06 -21.84 -11.21
CA TRP A 515 -14.29 -20.62 -11.43
C TRP A 515 -13.17 -20.46 -10.39
N VAL A 516 -12.02 -19.98 -10.84
CA VAL A 516 -10.89 -19.59 -10.00
C VAL A 516 -10.41 -18.20 -10.42
N PRO A 517 -9.91 -17.38 -9.47
CA PRO A 517 -9.22 -16.13 -9.76
C PRO A 517 -7.94 -16.35 -10.59
N TYR A 518 -7.44 -15.31 -11.26
CA TYR A 518 -6.15 -15.34 -11.94
C TYR A 518 -5.04 -15.25 -10.89
N GLN A 519 -4.60 -16.42 -10.43
CA GLN A 519 -3.58 -16.67 -9.42
C GLN A 519 -2.93 -18.03 -9.69
N ALA A 520 -1.78 -18.30 -9.07
CA ALA A 520 -1.20 -19.65 -9.04
C ALA A 520 -2.17 -20.67 -8.39
N ASP A 521 -2.18 -21.90 -8.88
CA ASP A 521 -3.13 -22.95 -8.46
C ASP A 521 -3.00 -23.30 -6.96
N ASN A 522 -1.81 -23.11 -6.40
CA ASN A 522 -1.48 -23.35 -4.99
C ASN A 522 -1.62 -22.11 -4.09
N PHE A 523 -2.00 -20.94 -4.64
CA PHE A 523 -2.27 -19.70 -3.90
C PHE A 523 -3.50 -18.96 -4.47
N VAL A 524 -4.69 -19.50 -4.22
CA VAL A 524 -5.92 -19.04 -4.91
C VAL A 524 -6.47 -17.72 -4.36
N THR A 525 -6.54 -17.57 -3.03
CA THR A 525 -6.85 -16.28 -2.38
C THR A 525 -6.17 -16.22 -1.01
N PRO A 526 -5.82 -15.05 -0.48
CA PRO A 526 -5.24 -14.95 0.87
C PRO A 526 -6.18 -15.47 1.98
N ALA A 527 -5.60 -16.02 3.05
CA ALA A 527 -6.30 -16.68 4.16
C ALA A 527 -6.94 -15.70 5.16
N PHE A 528 -7.81 -14.81 4.66
CA PHE A 528 -8.59 -13.85 5.44
C PHE A 528 -9.73 -13.25 4.60
N ALA A 529 -10.74 -12.69 5.28
CA ALA A 529 -11.92 -12.07 4.69
C ALA A 529 -11.59 -10.93 3.70
N ALA A 530 -12.54 -10.63 2.81
CA ALA A 530 -12.31 -9.72 1.68
C ALA A 530 -12.32 -8.22 2.08
N TYR A 531 -13.33 -7.78 2.83
CA TYR A 531 -13.58 -6.34 3.02
C TYR A 531 -12.90 -5.76 4.27
N VAL A 532 -12.12 -4.69 4.19
CA VAL A 532 -11.68 -3.96 2.98
C VAL A 532 -10.41 -4.57 2.37
N SER A 533 -10.05 -4.18 1.14
CA SER A 533 -8.81 -4.62 0.49
C SER A 533 -7.58 -4.01 1.18
N GLY A 534 -6.78 -4.82 1.86
CA GLY A 534 -5.57 -4.35 2.55
C GLY A 534 -4.58 -3.68 1.61
N HIS A 535 -4.38 -4.20 0.40
CA HIS A 535 -3.50 -3.57 -0.61
C HIS A 535 -3.95 -2.14 -0.94
N SER A 536 -5.27 -1.92 -1.02
CA SER A 536 -5.83 -0.61 -1.36
C SER A 536 -5.65 0.37 -0.20
N THR A 537 -5.81 -0.11 1.04
CA THR A 537 -5.57 0.67 2.26
C THR A 537 -4.10 1.04 2.43
N PHE A 538 -3.18 0.07 2.37
CA PHE A 538 -1.73 0.32 2.45
C PHE A 538 -1.27 1.31 1.39
N SER A 539 -1.66 1.06 0.14
CA SER A 539 -1.21 1.84 -1.00
C SER A 539 -1.70 3.27 -0.95
N ARG A 540 -2.97 3.47 -0.57
CA ARG A 540 -3.49 4.83 -0.47
C ARG A 540 -2.87 5.58 0.71
N ALA A 541 -2.69 4.94 1.85
CA ALA A 541 -2.01 5.56 3.00
C ALA A 541 -0.57 5.99 2.67
N ALA A 542 0.19 5.12 2.00
CA ALA A 542 1.54 5.43 1.56
C ALA A 542 1.57 6.56 0.52
N ALA A 543 0.64 6.57 -0.44
CA ALA A 543 0.57 7.64 -1.44
C ALA A 543 0.24 9.02 -0.83
N GLU A 544 -0.62 9.10 0.20
CA GLU A 544 -0.82 10.35 0.93
C GLU A 544 0.47 10.77 1.64
N VAL A 545 1.14 9.87 2.37
CA VAL A 545 2.41 10.20 3.03
C VAL A 545 3.43 10.70 2.02
N LEU A 546 3.65 10.03 0.90
CA LEU A 546 4.63 10.46 -0.11
C LEU A 546 4.25 11.79 -0.75
N THR A 547 2.96 12.02 -1.02
CA THR A 547 2.46 13.28 -1.57
C THR A 547 2.76 14.44 -0.63
N HIS A 548 2.40 14.28 0.64
CA HIS A 548 2.61 15.31 1.64
C HIS A 548 4.08 15.49 1.99
N PHE A 549 4.83 14.40 2.17
CA PHE A 549 6.24 14.44 2.57
C PHE A 549 7.14 15.05 1.49
N THR A 550 6.87 14.78 0.21
CA THR A 550 7.60 15.40 -0.91
C THR A 550 7.05 16.78 -1.31
N GLY A 551 5.86 17.14 -0.83
CA GLY A 551 5.14 18.36 -1.18
C GLY A 551 4.58 18.39 -2.60
N SER A 552 4.46 17.23 -3.25
CA SER A 552 3.95 17.07 -4.61
C SER A 552 3.24 15.74 -4.75
N GLU A 553 2.04 15.73 -5.35
CA GLU A 553 1.36 14.48 -5.72
C GLU A 553 2.08 13.73 -6.84
N TYR A 554 2.86 14.44 -7.66
CA TYR A 554 3.57 13.88 -8.81
C TYR A 554 4.88 13.22 -8.40
N PHE A 555 5.19 12.08 -9.03
CA PHE A 555 6.53 11.50 -9.00
C PHE A 555 7.58 12.54 -9.46
N PRO A 556 8.83 12.49 -8.96
CA PRO A 556 9.88 13.40 -9.42
C PRO A 556 10.03 13.36 -10.95
N GLY A 557 10.02 14.54 -11.59
CA GLY A 557 9.99 14.63 -13.07
C GLY A 557 8.59 14.50 -13.70
N GLY A 558 7.55 14.27 -12.90
CA GLY A 558 6.15 14.16 -13.31
C GLY A 558 5.78 12.80 -13.91
N LEU A 559 6.60 11.77 -13.72
CA LEU A 559 6.36 10.43 -14.27
C LEU A 559 7.16 9.38 -13.48
N GLY A 560 6.47 8.41 -12.88
CA GLY A 560 7.02 7.14 -12.43
C GLY A 560 6.79 6.06 -13.49
N GLU A 561 7.74 5.14 -13.63
CA GLU A 561 7.67 4.06 -14.63
C GLU A 561 8.22 2.76 -14.07
N GLN A 562 7.61 1.64 -14.44
CA GLN A 562 8.14 0.29 -14.18
C GLN A 562 8.01 -0.55 -15.45
N THR A 563 9.10 -1.19 -15.89
CA THR A 563 9.14 -1.99 -17.13
C THR A 563 9.25 -3.47 -16.83
N PHE A 564 8.48 -4.26 -17.57
CA PHE A 564 8.39 -5.71 -17.47
C PHE A 564 8.75 -6.33 -18.82
N ASP A 565 9.69 -7.27 -18.80
CA ASP A 565 10.11 -8.03 -19.97
C ASP A 565 9.08 -9.11 -20.35
N VAL A 566 9.29 -9.80 -21.47
CA VAL A 566 8.32 -10.77 -22.05
C VAL A 566 8.22 -12.10 -21.30
N ASP A 567 9.10 -12.32 -20.33
CA ASP A 567 9.22 -13.52 -19.50
C ASP A 567 8.99 -13.19 -18.01
N TYR A 568 8.23 -12.13 -17.74
CA TYR A 568 7.98 -11.66 -16.38
C TYR A 568 6.87 -12.43 -15.64
N LEU A 569 5.85 -12.93 -16.35
CA LEU A 569 4.70 -13.56 -15.70
C LEU A 569 5.04 -14.98 -15.24
N ASP A 570 4.65 -15.29 -14.00
CA ASP A 570 4.87 -16.59 -13.37
C ASP A 570 3.66 -17.52 -13.55
N PHE A 571 2.43 -16.98 -13.68
CA PHE A 571 1.21 -17.81 -13.75
C PHE A 571 0.93 -18.40 -15.14
N GLU A 572 1.47 -17.80 -16.20
CA GLU A 572 1.41 -18.29 -17.58
C GLU A 572 2.32 -17.44 -18.49
N ASP A 573 2.68 -17.98 -19.66
CA ASP A 573 3.63 -17.34 -20.58
C ASP A 573 3.21 -15.91 -20.97
N GLY A 574 4.15 -14.99 -20.81
CA GLY A 574 4.02 -13.60 -21.23
C GLY A 574 4.66 -12.60 -20.27
N PRO A 575 4.38 -11.30 -20.49
CA PRO A 575 3.46 -10.72 -21.46
C PRO A 575 3.86 -10.93 -22.93
N THR A 576 2.94 -10.72 -23.88
CA THR A 576 3.25 -10.96 -25.32
C THR A 576 4.22 -9.95 -25.94
N SER A 577 4.49 -8.85 -25.24
CA SER A 577 5.54 -7.87 -25.51
C SER A 577 5.92 -7.19 -24.20
N ALA A 578 7.10 -6.60 -24.11
CA ALA A 578 7.47 -5.80 -22.95
C ALA A 578 6.42 -4.70 -22.69
N VAL A 579 6.10 -4.49 -21.43
CA VAL A 579 5.11 -3.49 -20.98
C VAL A 579 5.78 -2.56 -20.00
N THR A 580 5.51 -1.26 -20.13
CA THR A 580 5.92 -0.26 -19.14
C THR A 580 4.68 0.33 -18.51
N LEU A 581 4.48 0.11 -17.22
CA LEU A 581 3.49 0.84 -16.42
C LEU A 581 3.99 2.26 -16.17
N GLN A 582 3.07 3.22 -16.12
CA GLN A 582 3.37 4.64 -16.02
C GLN A 582 2.36 5.33 -15.09
N TRP A 583 2.87 6.15 -14.18
CA TRP A 583 2.06 6.87 -13.19
C TRP A 583 2.48 8.34 -13.15
N ALA A 584 1.55 9.29 -13.24
CA ALA A 584 1.90 10.69 -13.05
C ALA A 584 2.04 11.00 -11.56
N THR A 585 1.10 10.51 -10.76
CA THR A 585 1.03 10.74 -9.31
C THR A 585 1.18 9.46 -8.49
N TYR A 586 1.56 9.61 -7.22
CA TYR A 586 1.55 8.50 -6.26
C TYR A 586 0.15 7.87 -6.13
N TYR A 587 -0.90 8.68 -6.28
CA TYR A 587 -2.27 8.20 -6.30
C TYR A 587 -2.58 7.30 -7.50
N ASP A 588 -2.02 7.58 -8.68
CA ASP A 588 -2.22 6.72 -9.85
C ASP A 588 -1.65 5.32 -9.60
N ALA A 589 -0.46 5.23 -8.98
CA ALA A 589 0.16 3.95 -8.61
C ALA A 589 -0.66 3.23 -7.54
N ALA A 590 -1.09 3.93 -6.48
CA ALA A 590 -1.92 3.35 -5.43
C ALA A 590 -3.28 2.87 -5.94
N ASP A 591 -3.88 3.62 -6.84
CA ASP A 591 -5.15 3.26 -7.47
C ASP A 591 -5.00 2.02 -8.35
N GLU A 592 -3.88 1.88 -9.03
CA GLU A 592 -3.58 0.71 -9.85
C GLU A 592 -3.31 -0.53 -9.00
N ALA A 593 -2.67 -0.36 -7.83
CA ALA A 593 -2.53 -1.41 -6.83
C ALA A 593 -3.89 -1.95 -6.34
N GLY A 594 -4.88 -1.08 -6.15
CA GLY A 594 -6.26 -1.50 -5.85
C GLY A 594 -6.96 -2.21 -7.02
N ILE A 595 -6.88 -1.64 -8.23
CA ILE A 595 -7.49 -2.18 -9.47
C ILE A 595 -6.94 -3.56 -9.81
N SER A 596 -5.65 -3.78 -9.59
CA SER A 596 -5.01 -5.06 -9.87
C SER A 596 -5.67 -6.23 -9.11
N ARG A 597 -6.29 -5.98 -7.96
CA ARG A 597 -6.98 -7.01 -7.17
C ARG A 597 -8.27 -7.48 -7.83
N LEU A 598 -8.85 -6.65 -8.69
CA LEU A 598 -10.00 -6.99 -9.54
C LEU A 598 -9.54 -7.79 -10.77
N TRP A 599 -8.43 -7.41 -11.39
CA TRP A 599 -7.81 -8.19 -12.47
C TRP A 599 -7.38 -9.59 -12.01
N GLY A 600 -6.80 -9.69 -10.80
CA GLY A 600 -6.52 -10.97 -10.16
C GLY A 600 -7.77 -11.71 -9.70
N GLY A 601 -8.94 -11.05 -9.62
CA GLY A 601 -10.21 -11.68 -9.23
C GLY A 601 -10.36 -11.97 -7.73
N ILE A 602 -9.56 -11.35 -6.86
CA ILE A 602 -9.53 -11.65 -5.42
C ILE A 602 -10.28 -10.62 -4.54
N HIS A 603 -10.64 -9.47 -5.11
CA HIS A 603 -11.43 -8.41 -4.46
C HIS A 603 -12.47 -7.82 -5.43
N VAL A 604 -13.56 -7.28 -4.87
CA VAL A 604 -14.59 -6.52 -5.60
C VAL A 604 -14.38 -5.00 -5.47
N PRO A 605 -15.01 -4.15 -6.32
CA PRO A 605 -14.88 -2.70 -6.20
C PRO A 605 -15.18 -2.14 -4.80
N ALA A 606 -16.17 -2.71 -4.11
CA ALA A 606 -16.51 -2.29 -2.75
C ALA A 606 -15.34 -2.46 -1.76
N ASP A 607 -14.56 -3.54 -1.88
CA ASP A 607 -13.38 -3.79 -1.04
C ASP A 607 -12.28 -2.76 -1.32
N ASP A 608 -12.09 -2.44 -2.59
CA ASP A 608 -11.07 -1.51 -3.07
C ASP A 608 -11.40 -0.07 -2.70
N PHE A 609 -12.61 0.41 -3.05
CA PHE A 609 -13.02 1.79 -2.79
C PHE A 609 -13.01 2.14 -1.30
N ALA A 610 -13.61 1.28 -0.46
CA ALA A 610 -13.59 1.48 0.98
C ALA A 610 -12.16 1.44 1.53
N GLY A 611 -11.32 0.52 1.01
CA GLY A 611 -9.91 0.43 1.37
C GLY A 611 -9.13 1.71 1.06
N ARG A 612 -9.32 2.30 -0.13
CA ARG A 612 -8.67 3.57 -0.49
C ARG A 612 -9.16 4.73 0.36
N ILE A 613 -10.47 4.85 0.57
CA ILE A 613 -11.04 5.94 1.38
C ILE A 613 -10.46 5.90 2.79
N MET A 614 -10.45 4.71 3.40
CA MET A 614 -9.84 4.48 4.70
C MET A 614 -8.34 4.80 4.68
N GLY A 615 -7.59 4.31 3.68
CA GLY A 615 -6.16 4.57 3.56
C GLY A 615 -5.82 6.06 3.41
N ALA A 616 -6.66 6.83 2.73
CA ALA A 616 -6.45 8.26 2.55
C ALA A 616 -6.46 9.01 3.89
N GLU A 617 -7.43 8.72 4.75
CA GLU A 617 -7.51 9.32 6.09
C GLU A 617 -6.31 8.92 6.95
N ILE A 618 -5.96 7.63 6.96
CA ILE A 618 -4.82 7.09 7.72
C ILE A 618 -3.49 7.74 7.32
N GLY A 619 -3.25 7.88 6.01
CA GLY A 619 -1.98 8.43 5.52
C GLY A 619 -1.79 9.90 5.89
N ILE A 620 -2.88 10.68 5.88
CA ILE A 620 -2.87 12.08 6.31
C ILE A 620 -2.59 12.17 7.81
N GLU A 621 -3.33 11.42 8.63
CA GLU A 621 -3.13 11.41 10.10
C GLU A 621 -1.72 10.97 10.49
N ALA A 622 -1.17 9.95 9.82
CA ALA A 622 0.18 9.47 10.07
C ALA A 622 1.24 10.50 9.68
N TYR A 623 1.06 11.21 8.57
CA TYR A 623 1.97 12.30 8.21
C TYR A 623 1.92 13.43 9.25
N GLU A 624 0.73 13.89 9.64
CA GLU A 624 0.54 14.92 10.66
C GLU A 624 1.20 14.51 11.99
N LYS A 625 0.93 13.29 12.45
CA LYS A 625 1.51 12.72 13.66
C LYS A 625 3.04 12.67 13.62
N ALA A 626 3.62 12.23 12.50
CA ALA A 626 5.06 12.19 12.34
C ALA A 626 5.67 13.60 12.33
N THR A 627 5.01 14.56 11.68
CA THR A 627 5.49 15.95 11.66
C THR A 627 5.45 16.63 13.01
N ASP A 628 4.46 16.33 13.84
CA ASP A 628 4.41 16.76 15.25
C ASP A 628 5.60 16.20 16.05
N GLU A 629 6.13 15.04 15.68
CA GLU A 629 7.28 14.44 16.35
C GLU A 629 8.61 14.97 15.83
N PHE A 630 8.68 15.34 14.54
CA PHE A 630 9.85 16.01 13.98
C PHE A 630 10.15 17.34 14.64
N VAL A 631 9.15 17.92 15.31
CA VAL A 631 9.24 19.18 16.03
C VAL A 631 8.78 18.96 17.47
N TRP A 632 9.70 18.76 18.41
CA TRP A 632 9.34 18.85 19.81
C TRP A 632 10.16 19.88 20.56
N ASP A 633 9.50 21.01 20.78
CA ASP A 633 9.63 21.92 21.92
C ASP A 633 11.05 22.31 22.32
N GLY A 634 11.67 23.06 21.41
CA GLY A 634 12.77 23.94 21.77
C GLY A 634 13.28 24.86 20.65
N LEU A 635 12.46 25.15 19.63
CA LEU A 635 12.91 25.72 18.37
C LEU A 635 12.58 27.18 18.12
N ASN A 636 13.40 27.72 17.23
CA ASN A 636 13.46 29.07 16.69
C ASN A 636 12.11 29.57 16.15
N TRP A 637 12.08 30.81 15.68
CA TRP A 637 10.87 31.47 15.19
C TRP A 637 10.35 30.97 13.83
N CYS A 638 10.91 29.88 13.29
CA CYS A 638 10.52 29.26 12.02
C CYS A 638 9.82 27.92 12.25
N ASN A 639 8.73 27.68 11.54
CA ASN A 639 8.10 26.36 11.46
C ASN A 639 8.92 25.49 10.48
N GLU A 640 9.71 24.54 10.97
CA GLU A 640 10.61 23.74 10.11
C GLU A 640 9.87 22.79 9.15
N VAL A 641 8.61 22.48 9.42
CA VAL A 641 7.78 21.56 8.61
C VAL A 641 6.96 22.37 7.61
N TYR A 642 6.15 23.29 8.12
CA TYR A 642 5.31 24.15 7.30
C TYR A 642 5.71 25.60 7.51
N THR A 643 6.80 26.01 6.87
CA THR A 643 7.36 27.36 7.05
C THR A 643 6.37 28.51 6.93
N ARG A 644 5.25 28.30 6.22
CA ARG A 644 4.21 29.30 5.95
C ARG A 644 2.94 29.15 6.79
N ASP A 645 2.86 28.11 7.61
CA ASP A 645 1.86 27.93 8.65
C ASP A 645 2.39 28.55 9.95
N ILE A 646 1.92 29.77 10.21
CA ILE A 646 2.48 30.67 11.22
C ILE A 646 1.83 30.41 12.57
N ASN A 647 0.57 29.97 12.60
CA ASN A 647 -0.14 29.59 13.82
C ASN A 647 -0.06 28.10 14.15
N ASN A 648 0.57 27.30 13.28
CA ASN A 648 0.77 25.87 13.43
C ASN A 648 -0.56 25.13 13.61
N ASP A 649 -1.55 25.50 12.79
CA ASP A 649 -2.86 24.86 12.76
C ASP A 649 -2.99 23.78 11.65
N GLY A 650 -1.91 23.54 10.91
CA GLY A 650 -1.82 22.60 9.80
C GLY A 650 -2.18 23.21 8.45
N PHE A 651 -2.64 24.46 8.39
CA PHE A 651 -3.13 25.08 7.16
C PHE A 651 -2.50 26.44 6.88
N VAL A 652 -1.95 26.59 5.66
CA VAL A 652 -1.58 27.93 5.17
C VAL A 652 -2.83 28.67 4.71
N SER A 653 -3.26 29.65 5.49
CA SER A 653 -4.47 30.45 5.24
C SER A 653 -4.19 31.96 5.29
N PRO A 654 -5.17 32.82 4.93
CA PRO A 654 -5.01 34.26 5.10
C PRO A 654 -4.72 34.71 6.54
N ILE A 655 -4.99 33.86 7.55
CA ILE A 655 -4.67 34.19 8.95
C ILE A 655 -3.16 34.25 9.18
N ASP A 656 -2.40 33.38 8.52
CA ASP A 656 -0.96 33.27 8.66
C ASP A 656 -0.25 34.53 8.20
N ALA A 657 -0.61 35.01 7.00
CA ALA A 657 -0.13 36.28 6.49
C ALA A 657 -0.54 37.44 7.40
N GLN A 658 -1.76 37.40 7.94
CA GLN A 658 -2.26 38.43 8.84
C GLN A 658 -1.49 38.47 10.17
N ILE A 659 -1.07 37.32 10.70
CA ILE A 659 -0.30 37.22 11.94
C ILE A 659 1.08 37.88 11.75
N VAL A 660 1.79 37.56 10.67
CA VAL A 660 3.09 38.20 10.38
C VAL A 660 2.92 39.71 10.15
N LEU A 661 1.90 40.12 9.39
CA LEU A 661 1.61 41.55 9.17
C LEU A 661 1.28 42.30 10.47
N ASN A 662 0.61 41.64 11.43
CA ASN A 662 0.31 42.23 12.72
C ASN A 662 1.58 42.45 13.56
N GLU A 663 2.52 41.51 13.55
CA GLU A 663 3.81 41.68 14.22
C GLU A 663 4.63 42.79 13.56
N LEU A 664 4.61 42.91 12.23
CA LEU A 664 5.28 44.00 11.52
C LEU A 664 4.67 45.39 11.78
N ASP A 665 3.34 45.51 11.92
CA ASP A 665 2.67 46.78 12.21
C ASP A 665 2.76 47.17 13.69
N ARG A 666 2.67 46.18 14.58
CA ARG A 666 2.64 46.36 16.04
C ARG A 666 3.50 45.31 16.73
N PRO A 667 4.83 45.49 16.73
CA PRO A 667 5.72 44.44 17.19
C PRO A 667 5.53 44.14 18.68
N ALA A 668 5.22 42.89 18.98
CA ALA A 668 5.12 42.35 20.33
C ALA A 668 6.39 41.59 20.73
N TYR A 669 7.13 41.06 19.75
CA TYR A 669 8.28 40.17 19.96
C TYR A 669 9.57 40.72 19.38
N SER A 670 9.51 41.51 18.30
CA SER A 670 10.70 42.09 17.68
C SER A 670 10.57 43.59 17.35
N SER A 671 11.19 44.45 18.17
CA SER A 671 11.11 45.90 17.95
C SER A 671 11.90 46.41 16.74
N ASP A 672 12.87 45.65 16.25
CA ASP A 672 13.80 46.01 15.17
C ASP A 672 13.82 44.99 14.02
N GLY A 673 12.91 44.02 14.03
CA GLY A 673 12.84 42.93 13.08
C GLY A 673 13.77 41.74 13.42
N VAL A 674 14.67 41.86 14.40
CA VAL A 674 15.46 40.72 14.89
C VAL A 674 14.66 39.96 15.93
N LEU A 675 14.44 38.67 15.70
CA LEU A 675 13.70 37.86 16.64
C LEU A 675 14.62 37.42 17.79
N PRO A 676 14.14 37.48 19.06
CA PRO A 676 14.98 37.16 20.19
C PRO A 676 15.30 35.67 20.23
N ASP A 677 16.43 35.31 20.82
CA ASP A 677 16.73 33.90 21.09
C ASP A 677 15.59 33.25 21.88
N ASN A 678 14.95 32.25 21.27
CA ASN A 678 13.82 31.53 21.82
C ASN A 678 14.16 30.05 22.11
N SER A 679 15.46 29.75 22.22
CA SER A 679 15.96 28.42 22.52
C SER A 679 15.23 27.79 23.71
N GLY A 680 14.58 26.65 23.45
CA GLY A 680 13.86 25.89 24.47
C GLY A 680 12.43 26.34 24.76
N LYS A 681 11.80 27.20 23.95
CA LYS A 681 10.37 27.57 24.09
C LYS A 681 9.67 27.65 22.74
N ILE A 682 8.46 27.11 22.63
CA ILE A 682 7.62 27.31 21.43
C ILE A 682 7.24 28.79 21.35
N PRO A 683 7.52 29.49 20.23
CA PRO A 683 6.98 30.83 20.04
C PRO A 683 5.46 30.73 19.86
N PRO A 684 4.68 31.75 20.28
CA PRO A 684 3.23 31.72 20.10
C PRO A 684 2.82 31.75 18.62
N TYR A 685 3.72 32.17 17.74
CA TYR A 685 3.60 32.15 16.28
C TYR A 685 4.99 32.04 15.65
N PHE A 686 5.11 31.36 14.51
CA PHE A 686 6.36 31.17 13.77
C PHE A 686 6.58 32.30 12.75
N PHE A 687 7.05 33.46 13.21
CA PHE A 687 7.15 34.67 12.39
C PHE A 687 8.25 34.66 11.31
N ASP A 688 9.26 33.81 11.44
CA ASP A 688 10.43 33.73 10.56
C ASP A 688 10.22 32.64 9.52
N VAL A 689 9.71 32.99 8.35
CA VAL A 689 9.27 32.00 7.34
C VAL A 689 10.46 31.42 6.57
N ASN A 690 11.58 32.12 6.53
CA ASN A 690 12.77 31.71 5.78
C ASN A 690 13.96 31.31 6.68
N ASP A 691 13.75 31.24 8.00
CA ASP A 691 14.75 30.92 9.03
C ASP A 691 16.01 31.80 8.95
N ASP A 692 15.83 33.10 8.69
CA ASP A 692 16.94 34.06 8.63
C ASP A 692 17.19 34.83 9.94
N GLY A 693 16.41 34.52 10.97
CA GLY A 693 16.43 35.14 12.30
C GLY A 693 15.67 36.45 12.37
N LEU A 694 14.94 36.82 11.32
CA LEU A 694 14.23 38.10 11.22
C LEU A 694 12.72 37.89 11.01
N VAL A 695 11.92 38.85 11.48
CA VAL A 695 10.53 39.04 11.03
C VAL A 695 10.47 40.30 10.17
N VAL A 696 10.36 40.11 8.86
CA VAL A 696 10.40 41.17 7.86
C VAL A 696 9.22 41.05 6.88
N PRO A 697 8.94 42.07 6.05
CA PRO A 697 7.88 41.98 5.04
C PRO A 697 8.03 40.82 4.04
N LEU A 698 9.23 40.24 3.92
CA LEU A 698 9.46 39.06 3.08
C LEU A 698 8.70 37.85 3.62
N ASP A 699 8.64 37.66 4.94
CA ASP A 699 7.94 36.54 5.58
C ASP A 699 6.45 36.56 5.26
N ALA A 700 5.82 37.73 5.43
CA ALA A 700 4.42 37.92 5.04
C ALA A 700 4.20 37.71 3.53
N LEU A 701 5.16 38.11 2.70
CA LEU A 701 5.08 37.93 1.25
C LEU A 701 5.19 36.47 0.85
N LEU A 702 6.02 35.67 1.51
CA LEU A 702 6.16 34.24 1.25
C LEU A 702 4.83 33.50 1.52
N VAL A 703 4.15 33.84 2.62
CA VAL A 703 2.82 33.30 2.92
C VAL A 703 1.78 33.75 1.86
N ILE A 704 1.75 35.04 1.51
CA ILE A 704 0.81 35.58 0.51
C ILE A 704 1.02 34.95 -0.87
N ASN A 705 2.27 34.73 -1.28
CA ASN A 705 2.57 34.08 -2.55
C ASN A 705 2.02 32.64 -2.57
N ARG A 706 2.22 31.88 -1.49
CA ARG A 706 1.66 30.53 -1.37
C ARG A 706 0.14 30.50 -1.46
N LEU A 707 -0.54 31.46 -0.83
CA LEU A 707 -2.00 31.60 -0.94
C LEU A 707 -2.45 31.89 -2.37
N ASN A 708 -1.69 32.68 -3.12
CA ASN A 708 -1.98 32.97 -4.53
C ASN A 708 -1.72 31.77 -5.44
N GLU A 709 -0.68 30.97 -5.15
CA GLU A 709 -0.40 29.72 -5.87
C GLU A 709 -1.52 28.68 -5.64
N ALA A 710 -1.96 28.51 -4.39
CA ALA A 710 -3.08 27.64 -4.06
C ALA A 710 -4.37 28.09 -4.77
N ALA A 711 -4.64 29.39 -4.83
CA ALA A 711 -5.79 29.93 -5.56
C ALA A 711 -5.67 29.75 -7.08
N ALA A 712 -4.47 29.83 -7.64
CA ALA A 712 -4.22 29.59 -9.07
C ALA A 712 -4.42 28.13 -9.45
N ASN A 713 -3.98 27.20 -8.61
CA ASN A 713 -4.14 25.75 -8.81
C ASN A 713 -5.61 25.32 -8.62
N ASN A 714 -6.34 25.93 -7.68
CA ASN A 714 -7.77 25.68 -7.48
C ASN A 714 -8.68 26.39 -8.51
N GLY A 715 -8.14 27.31 -9.32
CA GLY A 715 -8.87 28.08 -10.33
C GLY A 715 -9.32 27.29 -11.57
N VAL A 716 -9.02 25.99 -11.66
CA VAL A 716 -9.43 25.12 -12.78
C VAL A 716 -10.78 24.42 -12.54
N PHE A 717 -11.36 24.51 -11.33
CA PHE A 717 -12.70 23.97 -11.05
C PHE A 717 -13.72 25.06 -10.65
N ALA A 718 -14.70 25.24 -11.55
CA ALA A 718 -16.04 25.79 -11.37
C ALA A 718 -16.22 27.25 -10.90
N ILE A 719 -16.63 28.08 -11.87
CA ILE A 719 -17.40 29.31 -11.67
C ILE A 719 -18.80 28.93 -11.14
N SER A 720 -19.11 29.23 -9.88
CA SER A 720 -20.49 29.60 -9.50
C SER A 720 -20.53 30.47 -8.24
N SER A 721 -20.97 31.71 -8.44
CA SER A 721 -21.43 32.71 -7.46
C SER A 721 -20.58 33.01 -6.21
N VAL A 722 -19.71 34.03 -6.31
CA VAL A 722 -19.28 34.86 -5.17
C VAL A 722 -19.51 36.33 -5.53
N PRO A 723 -20.01 37.20 -4.61
CA PRO A 723 -20.05 38.64 -4.81
C PRO A 723 -18.63 39.25 -4.80
N GLU A 724 -18.45 40.35 -5.52
CA GLU A 724 -17.17 40.99 -5.87
C GLU A 724 -16.10 41.21 -4.76
N PRO A 725 -14.81 41.27 -5.16
CA PRO A 725 -13.66 41.31 -4.26
C PRO A 725 -13.41 42.73 -3.73
N SER A 726 -13.33 42.89 -2.40
CA SER A 726 -12.98 44.17 -1.78
C SER A 726 -11.83 44.11 -0.78
N SER A 727 -11.16 42.96 -0.59
CA SER A 727 -10.06 42.82 0.38
C SER A 727 -8.67 42.68 -0.25
N VAL A 728 -8.54 42.08 -1.44
CA VAL A 728 -7.23 41.70 -2.01
C VAL A 728 -6.46 42.88 -2.62
N VAL A 729 -7.17 43.85 -3.23
CA VAL A 729 -6.54 45.05 -3.83
C VAL A 729 -6.03 46.03 -2.75
N LEU A 730 -6.57 45.98 -1.53
CA LEU A 730 -6.15 46.83 -0.42
C LEU A 730 -4.82 46.37 0.22
N LEU A 731 -4.55 45.06 0.24
CA LEU A 731 -3.30 44.52 0.80
C LEU A 731 -2.06 44.88 -0.06
N SER A 732 -2.17 44.79 -1.39
CA SER A 732 -1.07 45.14 -2.30
C SER A 732 -0.70 46.62 -2.23
N ILE A 733 -1.67 47.50 -1.93
CA ILE A 733 -1.45 48.94 -1.77
C ILE A 733 -0.79 49.26 -0.42
N ALA A 734 -1.09 48.50 0.65
CA ALA A 734 -0.47 48.68 1.96
C ALA A 734 1.05 48.40 1.93
N VAL A 735 1.47 47.34 1.22
CA VAL A 735 2.88 46.95 1.08
C VAL A 735 3.69 47.98 0.28
N LEU A 736 3.12 48.52 -0.82
CA LEU A 736 3.74 49.62 -1.58
C LEU A 736 3.89 50.91 -0.75
N THR A 737 2.99 51.12 0.22
CA THR A 737 3.04 52.29 1.10
C THR A 737 4.12 52.14 2.18
N LEU A 738 4.37 50.92 2.68
CA LEU A 738 5.43 50.62 3.66
C LEU A 738 6.84 50.69 3.05
N ILE A 739 7.03 50.18 1.81
CA ILE A 739 8.30 50.31 1.07
C ILE A 739 8.67 51.79 0.83
N SER A 740 7.67 52.69 0.73
CA SER A 740 7.90 54.13 0.57
C SER A 740 8.32 54.85 1.85
N ARG A 741 8.03 54.29 3.04
CA ARG A 741 8.33 54.90 4.34
C ARG A 741 9.73 54.55 4.88
N GLY A 742 10.31 53.43 4.47
CA GLY A 742 11.68 53.00 4.87
C GLY A 742 12.84 53.81 4.26
N ARG A 743 12.59 54.70 3.29
CA ARG A 743 13.65 55.50 2.62
C ARG A 743 13.92 56.88 3.22
N ARG A 744 13.35 57.25 4.38
CA ARG A 744 13.50 58.61 4.96
C ARG A 744 14.28 58.73 6.27
N THR A 745 14.93 57.68 6.75
CA THR A 745 15.78 57.74 7.96
C THR A 745 17.18 57.18 7.72
N LEU A 746 17.90 57.77 6.76
CA LEU A 746 19.37 57.73 6.70
C LEU A 746 19.86 59.10 6.22
N ASN A 747 20.03 60.00 7.18
CA ASN A 747 21.03 61.09 7.23
C ASN A 747 21.15 61.56 8.67
#